data_AF-S3CUG8-F1
#
_entry.id   AF-S3CUG8-F1
#
_cell.length_a   1.000
_cell.length_b   1.000
_cell.length_c   1.000
_cell.angle_alpha   90.00
_cell.angle_beta   90.00
_cell.angle_gamma   90.00
#
_symmetry.space_group_name_H-M   'P 1'
#
loop_
_entity.id
_entity.type
_entity.pdbx_description
1 polymer ?
#
loop_
_entity_poly.entity_id
_entity_poly.type
_entity_poly.pdbx_seq_one_letter_code
_entity_poly.pdbx_strand_id
1 'polypeptide(L)'
;MCSRLLRPRLWHCIPLFIFTFIVAYQLFIRGDGRFTQELENPENLKSNSEDHENCNSNVLSQSTDNEPNIFTSIPEWLKLGLPGCAINQSIEKICHKNASENWMKSVSSFHHADTPHDNYFYSDCNVAAHVVLTNSSYDSNLNGVASRLVVAWPAGNSGACLFFQSAQNPNSDLAITFVNTTEGSPLGPVYLPTEHLPSIGVKGVIKFGAVTNIPLVIAGSVRAIRDYTEGSGQLHPALQEKLRFTMHGTEYISISRLLLDNVTEMVVSFQRRSAGPIHLKDDKAVLEPGEYLFSARFNYHQLEQLKINDVLMPGGYHQTQDQEARALSFLSFSEKFLAGSWRFLTYFGRDDMISTLLLQPVLTNSAIEAVLGSVLERINRTDGSACHEEIIGDYATFLNMADGISSTEARCDYSMIDIDYFLPILMHAYFVESDAGHERLENLLLTSAGRVVVKNQGLTWGDLFTTLVNKIMRETASFTAPEGQKRENLIKLRDGYDTGVWRDSIYGLGGGRIPFDVNVALVPAALRSIARLAQRFGHKIFGDDWDELSSLAERYAQVWEDHTLEFFRVDIPVKVAQQRLDDFARSSDFYDGPSHSELVDADISYYAVALDGSNGLDMVSIMNTDACCRIFFLNGTNQPRLTHYLNATALSIIRPFPAGLRTPLGLVVANPAYSGVQELNQNFTNSAYHGTVIWSWQQVGMAKGLERQLDRCNSLHRPSFCNDKLVYNNVRTAYNVLWDNIEANQEYLSDEVWTWIYKDGSYHHAALSSLQPPPGVERPAESNVIQLWSLTFLAVKRNQELR
;
A
#
# COMPACT_ATOMS: atom_id res chain seq x y z
N MET A 1 -19.40 39.59 62.79
CA MET A 1 -20.57 38.87 63.35
C MET A 1 -20.30 37.37 63.24
N CYS A 2 -20.46 36.66 64.37
CA CYS A 2 -20.38 35.21 64.66
C CYS A 2 -20.75 34.24 63.51
N SER A 3 -20.26 32.99 63.40
CA SER A 3 -19.54 32.12 64.35
C SER A 3 -19.04 30.80 63.71
N ARG A 4 -17.87 30.33 64.22
CA ARG A 4 -17.47 28.93 64.58
C ARG A 4 -17.03 27.97 63.45
N LEU A 5 -15.74 27.55 63.37
CA LEU A 5 -14.98 26.56 64.22
C LEU A 5 -15.41 25.11 63.87
N LEU A 6 -14.59 24.07 63.58
CA LEU A 6 -13.22 23.67 63.92
C LEU A 6 -12.76 22.48 63.01
N ARG A 7 -11.48 22.44 62.61
CA ARG A 7 -10.66 21.20 62.42
C ARG A 7 -10.21 20.71 63.83
N PRO A 8 -9.70 19.46 64.11
CA PRO A 8 -8.51 18.89 63.42
C PRO A 8 -8.15 17.36 63.56
N ARG A 9 -7.13 16.92 62.77
CA ARG A 9 -5.98 15.97 63.07
C ARG A 9 -6.29 14.48 63.40
N LEU A 10 -5.44 13.44 63.23
CA LEU A 10 -4.15 13.07 62.56
C LEU A 10 -3.84 11.58 62.95
N TRP A 11 -3.13 10.83 62.08
CA TRP A 11 -2.22 9.65 62.37
C TRP A 11 -2.88 8.29 62.75
N HIS A 12 -2.38 7.06 62.48
CA HIS A 12 -1.26 6.41 61.77
C HIS A 12 -1.54 4.86 61.76
N CYS A 13 -0.79 4.08 60.94
CA CYS A 13 -0.52 2.62 61.03
C CYS A 13 -1.38 1.57 60.26
N ILE A 14 -0.65 0.73 59.51
CA ILE A 14 -0.95 -0.54 58.76
C ILE A 14 -0.68 -1.76 59.72
N PRO A 15 -0.67 -3.10 59.40
CA PRO A 15 -1.25 -4.01 58.36
C PRO A 15 -1.86 -5.36 58.87
N LEU A 16 -2.14 -6.30 57.93
CA LEU A 16 -2.34 -7.79 57.98
C LEU A 16 -3.79 -8.32 58.03
N PHE A 17 -4.26 -9.37 57.31
CA PHE A 17 -3.78 -10.29 56.25
C PHE A 17 -4.98 -11.21 55.82
N ILE A 18 -4.83 -11.95 54.70
CA ILE A 18 -5.60 -13.13 54.20
C ILE A 18 -6.91 -12.83 53.43
N PHE A 19 -6.96 -12.89 52.09
CA PHE A 19 -6.95 -14.01 51.11
C PHE A 19 -8.21 -14.91 51.06
N THR A 20 -8.80 -14.93 49.86
CA THR A 20 -9.57 -15.99 49.15
C THR A 20 -11.11 -15.99 49.20
N PHE A 21 -11.67 -16.24 47.99
CA PHE A 21 -13.01 -16.75 47.65
C PHE A 21 -14.18 -15.76 47.46
N ILE A 22 -14.52 -15.43 46.20
CA ILE A 22 -15.60 -16.08 45.43
C ILE A 22 -15.92 -15.29 44.14
N VAL A 23 -15.53 -15.90 43.02
CA VAL A 23 -16.22 -15.80 41.73
C VAL A 23 -17.57 -16.49 41.91
N ALA A 24 -18.66 -15.72 42.04
CA ALA A 24 -20.04 -16.12 41.78
C ALA A 24 -21.01 -15.03 42.28
N TYR A 25 -21.10 -13.90 41.57
CA TYR A 25 -22.29 -13.04 41.68
C TYR A 25 -22.35 -12.06 40.50
N GLN A 26 -22.76 -12.53 39.32
CA GLN A 26 -23.55 -11.72 38.37
C GLN A 26 -24.02 -12.48 37.12
N LEU A 27 -24.46 -13.73 37.28
CA LEU A 27 -25.26 -14.43 36.26
C LEU A 27 -26.35 -15.24 36.96
N PHE A 28 -27.40 -14.55 37.44
CA PHE A 28 -28.78 -15.07 37.52
C PHE A 28 -29.70 -14.03 38.18
N ILE A 29 -30.43 -13.24 37.39
CA ILE A 29 -31.84 -12.88 37.67
C ILE A 29 -32.56 -12.75 36.32
N ARG A 30 -33.62 -13.57 36.18
CA ARG A 30 -34.64 -13.69 35.11
C ARG A 30 -34.16 -14.46 33.87
N GLY A 31 -34.46 -15.75 33.68
CA GLY A 31 -35.75 -16.44 33.88
C GLY A 31 -36.62 -16.22 32.63
N ASP A 32 -37.17 -17.21 31.93
CA ASP A 32 -37.57 -18.56 32.34
C ASP A 32 -38.01 -19.36 31.09
N GLY A 33 -38.05 -20.70 31.15
CA GLY A 33 -38.80 -21.53 30.19
C GLY A 33 -38.06 -22.72 29.55
N ARG A 34 -37.74 -23.79 30.31
CA ARG A 34 -38.41 -25.12 30.31
C ARG A 34 -38.16 -25.98 29.04
N PHE A 35 -37.78 -27.27 29.06
CA PHE A 35 -37.92 -28.37 30.05
C PHE A 35 -37.03 -29.58 29.60
N THR A 36 -36.39 -30.27 30.58
CA THR A 36 -36.22 -31.75 30.79
C THR A 36 -35.74 -32.67 29.64
N GLN A 37 -34.90 -33.71 29.81
CA GLN A 37 -34.72 -34.74 30.87
C GLN A 37 -33.38 -35.49 30.57
N GLU A 38 -32.51 -35.80 31.55
CA GLU A 38 -32.23 -37.16 32.13
C GLU A 38 -31.86 -38.27 31.12
N LEU A 39 -30.92 -39.21 31.29
CA LEU A 39 -30.07 -39.70 32.40
C LEU A 39 -29.08 -40.72 31.77
N GLU A 40 -28.09 -41.14 32.57
CA GLU A 40 -27.37 -42.44 32.56
C GLU A 40 -25.86 -42.44 32.29
N ASN A 41 -25.20 -43.19 33.18
CA ASN A 41 -23.79 -43.32 33.51
C ASN A 41 -23.37 -44.80 33.21
N PRO A 42 -22.20 -45.33 33.65
CA PRO A 42 -21.06 -45.72 32.81
C PRO A 42 -20.73 -47.23 32.84
N GLU A 43 -19.76 -47.70 32.03
CA GLU A 43 -18.58 -48.52 32.45
C GLU A 43 -17.90 -49.35 31.33
N ASN A 44 -16.55 -49.40 31.43
CA ASN A 44 -15.60 -50.49 31.15
C ASN A 44 -15.22 -50.95 29.71
N LEU A 45 -13.91 -50.85 29.39
CA LEU A 45 -12.99 -52.02 29.26
C LEU A 45 -11.51 -51.65 28.94
N LYS A 46 -10.63 -52.19 29.80
CA LYS A 46 -9.21 -52.65 29.72
C LYS A 46 -8.67 -53.05 28.32
N SER A 47 -7.38 -53.23 27.99
CA SER A 47 -6.03 -53.23 28.63
C SER A 47 -4.97 -53.44 27.52
N ASN A 48 -3.71 -53.03 27.71
CA ASN A 48 -2.53 -53.92 27.79
C ASN A 48 -1.20 -53.15 27.96
N SER A 49 -0.35 -53.76 28.81
CA SER A 49 0.99 -53.44 29.31
C SER A 49 2.09 -53.79 28.27
N GLU A 50 3.41 -53.66 28.45
CA GLU A 50 4.34 -53.51 29.58
C GLU A 50 5.76 -53.29 28.98
N ASP A 51 6.66 -52.55 29.64
CA ASP A 51 8.00 -53.04 30.01
C ASP A 51 8.81 -51.96 30.77
N HIS A 52 9.44 -52.42 31.86
CA HIS A 52 10.17 -51.68 32.91
C HIS A 52 11.68 -51.94 32.80
N GLU A 53 12.48 -51.10 33.50
CA GLU A 53 13.83 -51.32 34.11
C GLU A 53 14.86 -50.23 33.72
N ASN A 54 15.78 -49.72 34.55
CA ASN A 54 16.03 -49.71 36.00
C ASN A 54 17.22 -48.75 36.28
N CYS A 55 17.38 -48.39 37.55
CA CYS A 55 18.64 -48.09 38.28
C CYS A 55 19.35 -46.71 38.28
N ASN A 56 19.72 -46.38 39.53
CA ASN A 56 20.30 -45.19 40.15
C ASN A 56 21.85 -45.16 40.18
N SER A 57 22.37 -43.92 40.20
CA SER A 57 23.48 -43.33 41.01
C SER A 57 24.85 -44.01 41.19
N ASN A 58 25.92 -43.24 40.93
CA ASN A 58 27.15 -43.03 41.74
C ASN A 58 28.19 -42.21 40.91
N VAL A 59 29.13 -41.37 41.39
CA VAL A 59 29.48 -40.66 42.64
C VAL A 59 30.79 -39.85 42.34
N LEU A 60 30.95 -38.67 42.96
CA LEU A 60 32.18 -37.90 43.33
C LEU A 60 33.26 -37.46 42.29
N SER A 61 33.60 -36.16 42.33
CA SER A 61 34.88 -35.68 42.93
C SER A 61 34.92 -34.15 43.12
N GLN A 62 35.62 -33.74 44.19
CA GLN A 62 35.78 -32.39 44.77
C GLN A 62 37.07 -31.69 44.29
N SER A 63 37.13 -30.35 44.42
CA SER A 63 38.26 -29.57 45.00
C SER A 63 38.01 -28.06 44.76
N THR A 64 37.58 -27.24 45.73
CA THR A 64 38.29 -26.58 46.87
C THR A 64 38.94 -25.22 46.55
N ASP A 65 38.43 -24.18 47.26
CA ASP A 65 39.15 -23.21 48.12
C ASP A 65 39.23 -21.69 47.79
N ASN A 66 38.56 -20.93 48.70
CA ASN A 66 38.98 -19.77 49.53
C ASN A 66 39.14 -18.36 48.89
N GLU A 67 38.24 -17.38 49.11
CA GLU A 67 37.97 -16.48 50.29
C GLU A 67 38.70 -15.09 50.19
N PRO A 68 38.33 -13.96 50.87
CA PRO A 68 37.15 -13.65 51.73
C PRO A 68 36.47 -12.24 51.54
N ASN A 69 35.13 -12.21 51.65
CA ASN A 69 34.30 -11.57 52.72
C ASN A 69 34.24 -10.04 53.06
N ILE A 70 33.00 -9.61 53.47
CA ILE A 70 32.56 -8.49 54.38
C ILE A 70 32.12 -7.16 53.71
N PHE A 71 30.94 -6.50 53.91
CA PHE A 71 29.59 -6.61 54.55
C PHE A 71 28.73 -5.53 53.81
N THR A 72 27.40 -5.49 53.67
CA THR A 72 26.30 -5.61 54.63
C THR A 72 24.96 -5.65 53.85
N SER A 73 24.04 -6.45 54.39
CA SER A 73 22.62 -6.67 54.09
C SER A 73 21.69 -5.45 54.07
N ILE A 74 20.58 -5.53 53.30
CA ILE A 74 19.20 -5.09 53.63
C ILE A 74 18.18 -5.87 52.73
N PRO A 75 16.93 -6.15 53.18
CA PRO A 75 16.27 -7.44 53.01
C PRO A 75 15.20 -7.60 51.91
N GLU A 76 14.82 -8.87 51.74
CA GLU A 76 14.10 -9.55 50.67
C GLU A 76 12.57 -9.36 50.70
N TRP A 77 12.09 -8.13 50.44
CA TRP A 77 10.66 -7.86 50.17
C TRP A 77 10.42 -6.93 48.95
N LEU A 78 11.46 -6.71 48.14
CA LEU A 78 11.41 -5.87 46.93
C LEU A 78 11.41 -6.70 45.63
N LYS A 79 10.90 -7.94 45.68
CA LYS A 79 10.63 -8.78 44.51
C LYS A 79 9.15 -9.14 44.50
N LEU A 80 8.35 -8.36 43.77
CA LEU A 80 7.26 -8.79 42.88
C LEU A 80 6.40 -7.58 42.45
N GLY A 81 6.33 -7.34 41.14
CA GLY A 81 5.10 -6.83 40.52
C GLY A 81 5.16 -5.52 39.73
N LEU A 82 5.87 -5.48 38.59
CA LEU A 82 5.46 -4.68 37.42
C LEU A 82 5.73 -5.52 36.15
N PRO A 83 4.73 -5.84 35.31
CA PRO A 83 4.95 -6.53 34.05
C PRO A 83 5.35 -5.48 33.00
N GLY A 84 6.63 -5.16 32.94
CA GLY A 84 7.24 -4.38 31.87
C GLY A 84 8.31 -5.22 31.18
N CYS A 85 8.26 -5.26 29.85
CA CYS A 85 9.26 -5.87 28.97
C CYS A 85 9.46 -7.40 29.09
N ALA A 86 8.55 -8.15 28.48
CA ALA A 86 8.83 -9.52 28.04
C ALA A 86 8.15 -9.80 26.69
N ILE A 87 8.46 -8.99 25.66
CA ILE A 87 8.10 -9.32 24.27
C ILE A 87 9.31 -9.29 23.31
N ASN A 88 10.45 -8.68 23.68
CA ASN A 88 11.58 -8.52 22.73
C ASN A 88 12.78 -9.46 22.92
N GLN A 89 12.64 -10.61 23.61
CA GLN A 89 13.73 -11.60 23.71
C GLN A 89 13.32 -13.06 23.50
N SER A 90 12.06 -13.33 23.19
CA SER A 90 11.54 -14.71 23.03
C SER A 90 11.34 -15.16 21.57
N ILE A 91 11.51 -14.28 20.57
CA ILE A 91 11.31 -14.63 19.16
C ILE A 91 12.61 -15.03 18.44
N GLU A 92 13.78 -14.55 18.87
CA GLU A 92 15.09 -14.94 18.27
C GLU A 92 15.44 -16.43 18.43
N LYS A 93 14.78 -17.17 19.33
CA LYS A 93 15.16 -18.56 19.65
C LYS A 93 14.38 -19.65 18.92
N ILE A 94 13.33 -19.34 18.17
CA ILE A 94 12.47 -20.38 17.57
C ILE A 94 12.94 -20.78 16.16
N CYS A 95 13.57 -19.87 15.40
CA CYS A 95 14.00 -20.18 14.03
C CYS A 95 15.39 -20.86 13.96
N HIS A 96 16.30 -20.57 14.90
CA HIS A 96 17.68 -21.05 14.80
C HIS A 96 17.96 -22.44 15.40
N LYS A 97 17.01 -23.07 16.10
CA LYS A 97 17.31 -24.30 16.89
C LYS A 97 16.74 -25.62 16.39
N ASN A 98 15.83 -25.68 15.42
CA ASN A 98 15.24 -26.95 14.97
C ASN A 98 15.23 -27.07 13.43
N ALA A 99 16.43 -27.13 12.85
CA ALA A 99 16.64 -27.42 11.44
C ALA A 99 16.49 -28.93 11.15
N SER A 100 15.26 -29.45 11.13
CA SER A 100 14.96 -30.66 10.35
C SER A 100 13.46 -30.96 10.16
N GLU A 101 12.55 -30.51 11.03
CA GLU A 101 11.14 -30.97 10.97
C GLU A 101 10.03 -29.89 10.97
N ASN A 102 10.34 -28.60 11.21
CA ASN A 102 9.31 -27.56 11.36
C ASN A 102 9.23 -26.51 10.23
N TRP A 103 10.08 -26.57 9.19
CA TRP A 103 10.12 -25.57 8.11
C TRP A 103 8.84 -25.57 7.24
N MET A 104 8.15 -26.70 7.12
CA MET A 104 6.93 -26.82 6.31
C MET A 104 5.70 -26.08 6.90
N LYS A 105 5.74 -25.62 8.17
CA LYS A 105 4.56 -25.01 8.83
C LYS A 105 4.41 -23.50 8.64
N SER A 106 5.33 -22.83 7.94
CA SER A 106 5.27 -21.36 7.73
C SER A 106 5.48 -20.91 6.28
N VAL A 107 5.34 -21.81 5.30
CA VAL A 107 5.44 -21.45 3.88
C VAL A 107 4.10 -20.91 3.41
N SER A 108 4.12 -19.76 2.75
CA SER A 108 3.00 -19.20 2.00
C SER A 108 3.36 -19.18 0.52
N SER A 109 2.47 -19.71 -0.33
CA SER A 109 2.59 -19.56 -1.77
C SER A 109 1.23 -19.43 -2.42
N PHE A 110 1.18 -18.68 -3.50
CA PHE A 110 0.00 -18.54 -4.33
C PHE A 110 0.38 -18.10 -5.75
N HIS A 111 -0.57 -18.24 -6.68
CA HIS A 111 -0.38 -17.98 -8.10
C HIS A 111 -1.52 -17.10 -8.61
N HIS A 112 -1.19 -16.16 -9.47
CA HIS A 112 -2.15 -15.31 -10.17
C HIS A 112 -1.79 -15.27 -11.66
N ALA A 113 -2.74 -15.61 -12.52
CA ALA A 113 -2.54 -15.56 -13.97
C ALA A 113 -3.11 -14.25 -14.52
N ASP A 114 -2.28 -13.47 -15.18
CA ASP A 114 -2.64 -12.22 -15.85
C ASP A 114 -1.97 -12.21 -17.23
N THR A 115 -2.60 -12.85 -18.20
CA THR A 115 -1.99 -13.17 -19.51
C THR A 115 -1.45 -11.89 -20.17
N PRO A 116 -0.17 -11.87 -20.63
CA PRO A 116 0.74 -13.01 -20.86
C PRO A 116 1.68 -13.36 -19.69
N HIS A 117 1.41 -12.86 -18.50
CA HIS A 117 2.23 -13.00 -17.29
C HIS A 117 1.64 -14.03 -16.31
N ASP A 118 2.41 -15.07 -15.99
CA ASP A 118 2.12 -15.95 -14.86
C ASP A 118 2.89 -15.47 -13.62
N ASN A 119 2.17 -15.12 -12.56
CA ASN A 119 2.72 -14.50 -11.35
C ASN A 119 2.71 -15.50 -10.18
N TYR A 120 3.90 -15.77 -9.63
CA TYR A 120 4.09 -16.74 -8.55
C TYR A 120 4.70 -16.07 -7.32
N PHE A 121 3.99 -16.16 -6.21
CA PHE A 121 4.40 -15.60 -4.93
C PHE A 121 4.87 -16.72 -4.03
N TYR A 122 6.04 -16.52 -3.42
CA TYR A 122 6.62 -17.45 -2.47
C TYR A 122 7.12 -16.68 -1.26
N SER A 123 6.74 -17.12 -0.06
CA SER A 123 7.39 -16.66 1.16
C SER A 123 7.51 -17.74 2.23
N ASP A 124 8.59 -17.67 2.99
CA ASP A 124 8.82 -18.47 4.21
C ASP A 124 9.53 -17.58 5.27
N CYS A 125 10.15 -18.19 6.28
CA CYS A 125 10.84 -17.43 7.32
C CYS A 125 12.16 -16.74 6.88
N ASN A 126 12.68 -17.06 5.70
CA ASN A 126 13.96 -16.55 5.19
C ASN A 126 13.83 -15.76 3.89
N VAL A 127 12.84 -16.06 3.04
CA VAL A 127 12.69 -15.44 1.73
C VAL A 127 11.25 -15.01 1.50
N ALA A 128 11.08 -13.85 0.88
CA ALA A 128 9.86 -13.44 0.20
C ALA A 128 10.24 -13.04 -1.23
N ALA A 129 9.62 -13.66 -2.22
CA ALA A 129 9.92 -13.42 -3.63
C ALA A 129 8.66 -13.47 -4.49
N HIS A 130 8.62 -12.58 -5.47
CA HIS A 130 7.66 -12.62 -6.56
C HIS A 130 8.40 -13.02 -7.84
N VAL A 131 7.92 -14.06 -8.50
CA VAL A 131 8.46 -14.57 -9.77
C VAL A 131 7.43 -14.39 -10.87
N VAL A 132 7.79 -13.71 -11.95
CA VAL A 132 6.96 -13.53 -13.13
C VAL A 132 7.54 -14.32 -14.28
N LEU A 133 6.72 -15.17 -14.88
CA LEU A 133 7.04 -15.85 -16.14
C LEU A 133 6.16 -15.25 -17.24
N THR A 134 6.77 -14.59 -18.20
CA THR A 134 6.04 -14.03 -19.35
C THR A 134 6.18 -14.97 -20.53
N ASN A 135 5.07 -15.47 -21.06
CA ASN A 135 5.08 -16.34 -22.22
C ASN A 135 4.42 -15.63 -23.42
N SER A 136 5.27 -15.25 -24.39
CA SER A 136 4.80 -14.51 -25.57
C SER A 136 3.84 -15.32 -26.45
N SER A 137 3.81 -16.65 -26.32
CA SER A 137 2.97 -17.52 -27.16
C SER A 137 1.47 -17.48 -26.82
N TYR A 138 1.04 -16.76 -25.79
CA TYR A 138 -0.36 -16.73 -25.36
C TYR A 138 -1.24 -15.78 -26.18
N ASP A 139 -0.68 -14.73 -26.80
CA ASP A 139 -1.47 -13.82 -27.63
C ASP A 139 -0.62 -13.20 -28.75
N SER A 140 -0.87 -13.63 -29.99
CA SER A 140 -0.19 -13.15 -31.20
C SER A 140 -0.50 -11.68 -31.55
N ASN A 141 -1.46 -11.04 -30.86
CA ASN A 141 -1.80 -9.63 -31.06
C ASN A 141 -0.99 -8.68 -30.16
N LEU A 142 -0.27 -9.19 -29.16
CA LEU A 142 0.63 -8.41 -28.31
C LEU A 142 1.98 -8.20 -29.01
N ASN A 143 1.99 -7.34 -30.04
CA ASN A 143 3.22 -6.91 -30.69
C ASN A 143 4.21 -6.35 -29.65
N GLY A 144 5.29 -7.08 -29.36
CA GLY A 144 6.42 -6.59 -28.57
C GLY A 144 6.59 -7.14 -27.15
N VAL A 145 5.75 -8.09 -26.68
CA VAL A 145 5.97 -8.71 -25.36
C VAL A 145 6.99 -9.85 -25.46
N ALA A 146 8.22 -9.60 -25.00
CA ALA A 146 9.27 -10.61 -25.00
C ALA A 146 9.07 -11.63 -23.87
N SER A 147 9.27 -12.91 -24.18
CA SER A 147 9.31 -13.97 -23.16
C SER A 147 10.42 -13.67 -22.14
N ARG A 148 10.09 -13.68 -20.85
CA ARG A 148 11.03 -13.29 -19.77
C ARG A 148 10.75 -14.00 -18.46
N LEU A 149 11.78 -14.08 -17.62
CA LEU A 149 11.71 -14.48 -16.22
C LEU A 149 12.14 -13.30 -15.35
N VAL A 150 11.25 -12.84 -14.48
CA VAL A 150 11.57 -11.87 -13.41
C VAL A 150 11.57 -12.61 -12.09
N VAL A 151 12.59 -12.41 -11.27
CA VAL A 151 12.61 -12.79 -9.85
C VAL A 151 12.88 -11.53 -9.05
N ALA A 152 11.93 -11.12 -8.21
CA ALA A 152 11.98 -9.87 -7.46
C ALA A 152 11.81 -10.12 -5.97
N TRP A 153 12.55 -9.38 -5.15
CA TRP A 153 12.55 -9.46 -3.70
C TRP A 153 12.24 -8.09 -3.08
N PRO A 154 11.39 -8.03 -2.05
CA PRO A 154 11.21 -6.82 -1.23
C PRO A 154 12.51 -6.25 -0.67
N ALA A 155 13.40 -7.15 -0.24
CA ALA A 155 14.67 -6.80 0.36
C ALA A 155 15.57 -6.07 -0.66
N GLY A 156 15.87 -4.80 -0.37
CA GLY A 156 16.67 -3.93 -1.25
C GLY A 156 15.97 -3.50 -2.54
N ASN A 157 14.65 -3.75 -2.68
CA ASN A 157 13.94 -3.62 -3.95
C ASN A 157 14.73 -4.29 -5.10
N SER A 158 15.23 -5.50 -4.79
CA SER A 158 16.23 -6.21 -5.59
C SER A 158 15.55 -7.14 -6.58
N GLY A 159 16.18 -7.36 -7.73
CA GLY A 159 15.63 -8.32 -8.69
C GLY A 159 16.57 -8.69 -9.82
N ALA A 160 16.21 -9.79 -10.49
CA ALA A 160 16.82 -10.22 -11.74
C ALA A 160 15.74 -10.41 -12.82
N CYS A 161 15.99 -9.93 -14.03
CA CYS A 161 15.17 -10.14 -15.21
C CYS A 161 16.00 -10.74 -16.33
N LEU A 162 15.54 -11.85 -16.89
CA LEU A 162 16.17 -12.54 -18.01
C LEU A 162 15.19 -12.54 -19.17
N PHE A 163 15.60 -11.97 -20.30
CA PHE A 163 14.84 -12.06 -21.53
C PHE A 163 15.23 -13.31 -22.30
N PHE A 164 14.26 -13.91 -22.98
CA PHE A 164 14.43 -15.11 -23.77
C PHE A 164 13.92 -14.87 -25.19
N GLN A 165 14.64 -15.41 -26.16
CA GLN A 165 14.21 -15.40 -27.56
C GLN A 165 14.57 -16.74 -28.21
N SER A 166 13.79 -17.14 -29.21
CA SER A 166 14.14 -18.29 -30.04
C SER A 166 15.48 -18.03 -30.77
N ALA A 167 16.39 -18.99 -30.68
CA ALA A 167 17.70 -18.90 -31.34
C ALA A 167 17.60 -19.02 -32.86
N GLN A 168 16.50 -19.60 -33.36
CA GLN A 168 16.24 -19.82 -34.78
C GLN A 168 15.54 -18.62 -35.42
N ASN A 169 14.60 -18.01 -34.69
CA ASN A 169 13.88 -16.81 -35.12
C ASN A 169 13.65 -15.87 -33.91
N PRO A 170 14.46 -14.81 -33.73
CA PRO A 170 14.30 -13.89 -32.61
C PRO A 170 12.94 -13.21 -32.52
N ASN A 171 12.18 -13.16 -33.62
CA ASN A 171 10.86 -12.54 -33.70
C ASN A 171 9.70 -13.54 -33.57
N SER A 172 9.98 -14.83 -33.35
CA SER A 172 8.92 -15.82 -33.15
C SER A 172 8.60 -15.98 -31.67
N ASP A 173 7.35 -16.34 -31.39
CA ASP A 173 6.93 -16.69 -30.04
C ASP A 173 7.75 -17.82 -29.43
N LEU A 174 8.00 -17.72 -28.14
CA LEU A 174 8.74 -18.71 -27.38
C LEU A 174 7.91 -19.22 -26.21
N ALA A 175 7.41 -20.46 -26.35
CA ALA A 175 6.73 -21.18 -25.30
C ALA A 175 7.68 -21.50 -24.14
N ILE A 176 7.43 -20.84 -23.00
CA ILE A 176 8.09 -21.11 -21.72
C ILE A 176 7.05 -21.35 -20.63
N THR A 177 7.27 -22.36 -19.79
CA THR A 177 6.33 -22.72 -18.69
C THR A 177 7.09 -23.24 -17.49
N PHE A 178 6.57 -23.04 -16.26
CA PHE A 178 7.05 -23.77 -15.10
C PHE A 178 6.49 -25.20 -15.03
N VAL A 179 7.23 -26.08 -14.36
CA VAL A 179 6.89 -27.47 -14.13
C VAL A 179 6.88 -27.73 -12.62
N ASN A 180 5.78 -28.28 -12.11
CA ASN A 180 5.70 -28.73 -10.72
C ASN A 180 6.61 -29.94 -10.50
N THR A 181 7.49 -29.86 -9.50
CA THR A 181 8.46 -30.92 -9.19
C THR A 181 8.68 -31.04 -7.69
N THR A 182 9.56 -31.94 -7.27
CA THR A 182 10.02 -32.03 -5.87
C THR A 182 10.87 -30.83 -5.44
N GLU A 183 11.40 -30.04 -6.38
CA GLU A 183 12.14 -28.80 -6.08
C GLU A 183 11.20 -27.67 -5.63
N GLY A 184 9.91 -27.77 -5.98
CA GLY A 184 8.89 -26.76 -5.76
C GLY A 184 7.63 -27.01 -6.59
N SER A 185 6.48 -26.52 -6.11
CA SER A 185 5.20 -26.63 -6.82
C SER A 185 4.55 -25.24 -7.01
N PRO A 186 5.06 -24.37 -7.91
CA PRO A 186 6.22 -24.60 -8.79
C PRO A 186 7.56 -24.09 -8.23
N LEU A 187 7.53 -23.29 -7.15
CA LEU A 187 8.73 -22.71 -6.54
C LEU A 187 9.09 -23.37 -5.21
N GLY A 188 10.37 -23.37 -4.90
CA GLY A 188 10.92 -23.75 -3.60
C GLY A 188 12.04 -22.80 -3.16
N PRO A 189 12.45 -22.88 -1.88
CA PRO A 189 13.41 -21.94 -1.32
C PRO A 189 14.84 -22.32 -1.67
N VAL A 190 15.70 -21.31 -1.67
CA VAL A 190 17.16 -21.45 -1.67
C VAL A 190 17.66 -20.81 -0.40
N TYR A 191 18.44 -21.56 0.39
CA TYR A 191 19.11 -21.05 1.58
C TYR A 191 20.52 -21.62 1.63
N LEU A 192 21.51 -20.76 1.43
CA LEU A 192 22.93 -21.11 1.51
C LEU A 192 23.55 -20.30 2.66
N PRO A 193 23.86 -20.92 3.80
CA PRO A 193 24.51 -20.21 4.89
C PRO A 193 25.91 -19.77 4.47
N THR A 194 26.31 -18.57 4.88
CA THR A 194 27.67 -18.05 4.71
C THR A 194 28.17 -17.50 6.06
N GLU A 195 29.45 -17.14 6.15
CA GLU A 195 30.02 -16.52 7.36
C GLU A 195 29.47 -15.11 7.65
N HIS A 196 28.83 -14.47 6.66
CA HIS A 196 28.24 -13.14 6.77
C HIS A 196 26.72 -13.23 6.65
N LEU A 197 26.16 -12.84 5.50
CA LEU A 197 24.74 -12.95 5.20
C LEU A 197 24.47 -14.21 4.38
N PRO A 198 23.45 -15.01 4.74
CA PRO A 198 23.07 -16.15 3.93
C PRO A 198 22.68 -15.69 2.52
N SER A 199 23.01 -16.50 1.51
CA SER A 199 22.50 -16.31 0.16
C SER A 199 21.15 -17.01 0.07
N ILE A 200 20.08 -16.23 -0.04
CA ILE A 200 18.70 -16.68 -0.02
C ILE A 200 18.03 -16.40 -1.36
N GLY A 201 16.99 -17.15 -1.69
CA GLY A 201 16.28 -16.96 -2.95
C GLY A 201 15.26 -18.04 -3.24
N VAL A 202 14.96 -18.21 -4.52
CA VAL A 202 13.99 -19.20 -5.01
C VAL A 202 14.57 -20.05 -6.13
N LYS A 203 14.01 -21.23 -6.27
CA LYS A 203 14.31 -22.17 -7.35
C LYS A 203 13.03 -22.80 -7.88
N GLY A 204 13.09 -23.32 -9.09
CA GLY A 204 11.99 -24.04 -9.71
C GLY A 204 12.45 -24.68 -11.02
N VAL A 205 11.53 -25.33 -11.73
CA VAL A 205 11.85 -25.97 -13.01
C VAL A 205 11.14 -25.23 -14.14
N ILE A 206 11.91 -24.66 -15.05
CA ILE A 206 11.42 -24.01 -16.27
C ILE A 206 11.62 -24.93 -17.47
N LYS A 207 10.62 -24.98 -18.34
CA LYS A 207 10.66 -25.74 -19.59
C LYS A 207 10.72 -24.79 -20.78
N PHE A 208 11.69 -25.00 -21.65
CA PHE A 208 11.82 -24.29 -22.94
C PHE A 208 11.35 -25.20 -24.08
N GLY A 209 10.44 -24.70 -24.91
CA GLY A 209 9.90 -25.42 -26.07
C GLY A 209 10.83 -25.42 -27.31
N ALA A 210 11.81 -24.52 -27.37
CA ALA A 210 12.71 -24.36 -28.50
C ALA A 210 14.14 -24.01 -28.02
N VAL A 211 15.11 -24.05 -28.95
CA VAL A 211 16.47 -23.57 -28.68
C VAL A 211 16.37 -22.09 -28.33
N THR A 212 16.84 -21.71 -27.14
CA THR A 212 16.56 -20.41 -26.52
C THR A 212 17.86 -19.66 -26.24
N ASN A 213 17.95 -18.42 -26.69
CA ASN A 213 19.02 -17.49 -26.32
C ASN A 213 18.58 -16.65 -25.12
N ILE A 214 19.53 -16.28 -24.25
CA ILE A 214 19.37 -15.24 -23.22
C ILE A 214 20.05 -13.94 -23.71
N PRO A 215 19.37 -13.09 -24.51
CA PRO A 215 19.97 -11.89 -25.09
C PRO A 215 20.31 -10.80 -24.07
N LEU A 216 19.58 -10.74 -22.95
CA LEU A 216 19.74 -9.72 -21.93
C LEU A 216 19.43 -10.28 -20.55
N VAL A 217 20.28 -9.93 -19.59
CA VAL A 217 20.10 -10.17 -18.16
C VAL A 217 20.26 -8.83 -17.46
N ILE A 218 19.30 -8.46 -16.62
CA ILE A 218 19.37 -7.30 -15.74
C ILE A 218 19.36 -7.87 -14.32
N ALA A 219 20.35 -7.55 -13.49
CA ALA A 219 20.46 -8.09 -12.13
C ALA A 219 20.93 -7.01 -11.16
N GLY A 220 20.13 -6.72 -10.14
CA GLY A 220 20.47 -5.73 -9.12
C GLY A 220 19.22 -5.12 -8.51
N SER A 221 18.52 -4.26 -9.26
CA SER A 221 17.33 -3.56 -8.76
C SER A 221 16.12 -3.77 -9.67
N VAL A 222 14.96 -3.96 -9.05
CA VAL A 222 13.64 -3.88 -9.69
C VAL A 222 13.46 -2.56 -10.44
N ARG A 223 13.94 -1.44 -9.87
CA ARG A 223 13.81 -0.13 -10.52
C ARG A 223 14.52 -0.09 -11.88
N ALA A 224 15.71 -0.68 -11.97
CA ALA A 224 16.44 -0.81 -13.24
C ALA A 224 15.71 -1.73 -14.24
N ILE A 225 15.08 -2.80 -13.77
CA ILE A 225 14.26 -3.68 -14.62
C ILE A 225 13.07 -2.88 -15.18
N ARG A 226 12.34 -2.16 -14.32
CA ARG A 226 11.17 -1.34 -14.69
C ARG A 226 11.53 -0.22 -15.67
N ASP A 227 12.56 0.56 -15.36
CA ASP A 227 13.03 1.66 -16.20
C ASP A 227 13.40 1.16 -17.62
N TYR A 228 13.93 -0.07 -17.74
CA TYR A 228 14.19 -0.69 -19.06
C TYR A 228 12.92 -1.22 -19.74
N THR A 229 12.03 -1.90 -19.01
CA THR A 229 10.86 -2.55 -19.62
C THR A 229 9.82 -1.53 -20.08
N GLU A 230 9.54 -0.53 -19.25
CA GLU A 230 8.48 0.47 -19.43
C GLU A 230 8.99 1.81 -19.94
N GLY A 231 10.28 2.12 -19.73
CA GLY A 231 10.91 3.31 -20.28
C GLY A 231 11.45 3.11 -21.70
N SER A 232 12.48 3.87 -22.05
CA SER A 232 13.06 3.90 -23.40
C SER A 232 13.88 2.66 -23.79
N GLY A 233 13.87 1.61 -22.96
CA GLY A 233 14.72 0.43 -23.17
C GLY A 233 16.21 0.73 -22.96
N GLN A 234 16.55 1.78 -22.22
CA GLN A 234 17.94 2.13 -21.91
C GLN A 234 18.33 1.68 -20.50
N LEU A 235 19.49 1.03 -20.39
CA LEU A 235 20.11 0.69 -19.11
C LEU A 235 21.38 1.51 -18.93
N HIS A 236 21.55 2.04 -17.73
CA HIS A 236 22.80 2.72 -17.39
C HIS A 236 23.95 1.70 -17.31
N PRO A 237 25.12 1.96 -17.93
CA PRO A 237 26.24 1.01 -17.94
C PRO A 237 26.63 0.50 -16.56
N ALA A 238 26.69 1.38 -15.55
CA ALA A 238 27.02 0.99 -14.17
C ALA A 238 26.08 -0.09 -13.56
N LEU A 239 24.81 -0.13 -13.99
CA LEU A 239 23.83 -1.11 -13.52
C LEU A 239 23.84 -2.42 -14.33
N GLN A 240 24.52 -2.43 -15.47
CA GLN A 240 24.58 -3.57 -16.40
C GLN A 240 25.95 -4.23 -16.47
N GLU A 241 27.02 -3.48 -16.20
CA GLU A 241 28.39 -3.97 -16.18
C GLU A 241 28.61 -5.01 -15.07
N LYS A 242 29.72 -5.75 -15.17
CA LYS A 242 30.19 -6.77 -14.20
C LYS A 242 29.31 -8.01 -14.07
N LEU A 243 28.38 -8.25 -14.99
CA LEU A 243 27.78 -9.57 -15.16
C LEU A 243 28.86 -10.58 -15.56
N ARG A 244 28.88 -11.73 -14.88
CA ARG A 244 29.83 -12.83 -15.12
C ARG A 244 29.06 -14.10 -15.44
N PHE A 245 29.28 -14.61 -16.65
CA PHE A 245 28.75 -15.89 -17.10
C PHE A 245 29.80 -16.98 -16.86
N THR A 246 29.46 -17.94 -15.99
CA THR A 246 30.36 -19.04 -15.60
C THR A 246 29.70 -20.37 -15.89
N MET A 247 30.32 -21.14 -16.78
CA MET A 247 29.97 -22.53 -17.06
C MET A 247 30.60 -23.46 -16.04
N HIS A 248 29.83 -24.40 -15.49
CA HIS A 248 30.35 -25.49 -14.64
C HIS A 248 30.03 -26.82 -15.32
N GLY A 249 31.03 -27.39 -15.99
CA GLY A 249 30.82 -28.51 -16.90
C GLY A 249 30.00 -28.10 -18.12
N THR A 250 29.20 -29.02 -18.66
CA THR A 250 28.36 -28.78 -19.85
C THR A 250 26.89 -28.57 -19.53
N GLU A 251 26.45 -28.78 -18.29
CA GLU A 251 25.02 -28.85 -17.95
C GLU A 251 24.55 -27.75 -16.98
N TYR A 252 25.48 -26.94 -16.47
CA TYR A 252 25.20 -25.88 -15.50
C TYR A 252 25.85 -24.56 -15.92
N ILE A 253 25.05 -23.50 -15.91
CA ILE A 253 25.51 -22.12 -16.10
C ILE A 253 25.06 -21.27 -14.93
N SER A 254 25.94 -20.38 -14.48
CA SER A 254 25.65 -19.35 -13.48
C SER A 254 25.97 -17.97 -14.04
N ILE A 255 25.11 -17.01 -13.74
CA ILE A 255 25.20 -15.61 -14.11
C ILE A 255 25.23 -14.84 -12.80
N SER A 256 26.34 -14.18 -12.52
CA SER A 256 26.55 -13.49 -11.23
C SER A 256 26.87 -12.03 -11.45
N ARG A 257 26.46 -11.17 -10.51
CA ARG A 257 26.86 -9.77 -10.45
C ARG A 257 27.12 -9.36 -9.01
N LEU A 258 28.29 -8.80 -8.76
CA LEU A 258 28.57 -8.05 -7.55
C LEU A 258 27.94 -6.65 -7.70
N LEU A 259 27.03 -6.32 -6.80
CA LEU A 259 26.29 -5.06 -6.80
C LEU A 259 27.23 -3.88 -6.47
N LEU A 260 26.72 -2.65 -6.62
CA LEU A 260 27.52 -1.43 -6.48
C LEU A 260 27.99 -1.17 -5.05
N ASP A 261 27.39 -1.82 -4.06
CA ASP A 261 27.84 -1.80 -2.66
C ASP A 261 29.14 -2.60 -2.43
N ASN A 262 29.62 -3.35 -3.45
CA ASN A 262 30.78 -4.24 -3.43
C ASN A 262 30.71 -5.38 -2.39
N VAL A 263 29.52 -5.69 -1.84
CA VAL A 263 29.32 -6.74 -0.82
C VAL A 263 28.23 -7.72 -1.25
N THR A 264 27.13 -7.23 -1.79
CA THR A 264 26.03 -8.07 -2.22
C THR A 264 26.32 -8.65 -3.60
N GLU A 265 26.22 -9.97 -3.71
CA GLU A 265 26.30 -10.76 -4.93
C GLU A 265 24.92 -11.34 -5.24
N MET A 266 24.46 -11.11 -6.47
CA MET A 266 23.27 -11.75 -7.02
C MET A 266 23.69 -12.83 -8.01
N VAL A 267 23.07 -14.01 -7.92
CA VAL A 267 23.36 -15.16 -8.79
C VAL A 267 22.07 -15.74 -9.32
N VAL A 268 22.00 -15.89 -10.65
CA VAL A 268 20.97 -16.68 -11.35
C VAL A 268 21.66 -17.84 -12.05
N SER A 269 21.13 -19.05 -11.94
CA SER A 269 21.70 -20.23 -12.57
C SER A 269 20.66 -21.12 -13.22
N PHE A 270 21.08 -21.85 -14.25
CA PHE A 270 20.29 -22.89 -14.91
C PHE A 270 21.09 -24.18 -14.94
N GLN A 271 20.47 -25.24 -14.44
CA GLN A 271 20.98 -26.61 -14.53
C GLN A 271 20.05 -27.44 -15.40
N ARG A 272 20.56 -28.04 -16.46
CA ARG A 272 19.76 -28.95 -17.28
C ARG A 272 19.42 -30.21 -16.47
N ARG A 273 18.16 -30.66 -16.55
CA ARG A 273 17.71 -31.89 -15.86
C ARG A 273 17.92 -33.17 -16.65
N SER A 274 18.05 -33.06 -17.97
CA SER A 274 18.34 -34.16 -18.89
C SER A 274 19.74 -34.00 -19.48
N ALA A 275 20.32 -35.09 -19.99
CA ALA A 275 21.64 -35.04 -20.62
C ALA A 275 21.66 -34.09 -21.81
N GLY A 276 22.68 -33.23 -21.88
CA GLY A 276 22.98 -32.41 -23.05
C GLY A 276 23.57 -31.04 -22.72
N PRO A 277 24.27 -30.39 -23.66
CA PRO A 277 25.04 -29.19 -23.37
C PRO A 277 24.17 -27.93 -23.22
N ILE A 278 24.63 -27.01 -22.37
CA ILE A 278 24.37 -25.58 -22.43
C ILE A 278 25.57 -24.96 -23.17
N HIS A 279 25.30 -24.07 -24.12
CA HIS A 279 26.35 -23.38 -24.86
C HIS A 279 26.49 -21.94 -24.38
N LEU A 280 27.73 -21.46 -24.28
CA LEU A 280 28.04 -20.06 -24.03
C LEU A 280 28.74 -19.49 -25.27
N LYS A 281 28.14 -18.48 -25.90
CA LYS A 281 28.69 -17.82 -27.08
C LYS A 281 28.61 -16.31 -26.91
N ASP A 282 29.76 -15.63 -26.95
CA ASP A 282 29.85 -14.17 -26.83
C ASP A 282 29.11 -13.65 -25.57
N ASP A 283 29.34 -14.29 -24.41
CA ASP A 283 28.65 -14.04 -23.14
C ASP A 283 27.12 -14.18 -23.18
N LYS A 284 26.58 -14.88 -24.19
CA LYS A 284 25.16 -15.23 -24.29
C LYS A 284 24.97 -16.73 -24.12
N ALA A 285 24.15 -17.08 -23.16
CA ALA A 285 23.77 -18.46 -22.92
C ALA A 285 22.76 -18.93 -23.97
N VAL A 286 22.98 -20.12 -24.52
CA VAL A 286 22.06 -20.82 -25.42
C VAL A 286 21.63 -22.12 -24.73
N LEU A 287 20.32 -22.23 -24.50
CA LEU A 287 19.66 -23.35 -23.85
C LEU A 287 18.97 -24.21 -24.91
N GLU A 288 19.31 -25.49 -24.95
CA GLU A 288 18.58 -26.47 -25.77
C GLU A 288 17.15 -26.69 -25.24
N PRO A 289 16.19 -27.15 -26.06
CA PRO A 289 14.85 -27.51 -25.58
C PRO A 289 14.92 -28.52 -24.43
N GLY A 290 14.09 -28.32 -23.40
CA GLY A 290 14.04 -29.19 -22.24
C GLY A 290 13.73 -28.48 -20.92
N GLU A 291 13.87 -29.24 -19.84
CA GLU A 291 13.66 -28.76 -18.47
C GLU A 291 14.98 -28.35 -17.81
N TYR A 292 14.95 -27.19 -17.16
CA TYR A 292 16.08 -26.62 -16.43
C TYR A 292 15.64 -26.31 -15.01
N LEU A 293 16.40 -26.78 -14.03
CA LEU A 293 16.34 -26.25 -12.67
C LEU A 293 16.96 -24.85 -12.71
N PHE A 294 16.13 -23.83 -12.53
CA PHE A 294 16.61 -22.47 -12.34
C PHE A 294 16.73 -22.19 -10.83
N SER A 295 17.68 -21.33 -10.48
CA SER A 295 17.82 -20.79 -9.13
C SER A 295 18.23 -19.34 -9.23
N ALA A 296 17.59 -18.46 -8.46
CA ALA A 296 17.94 -17.06 -8.34
C ALA A 296 18.10 -16.74 -6.84
N ARG A 297 19.23 -16.17 -6.46
CA ARG A 297 19.60 -15.93 -5.05
C ARG A 297 20.50 -14.71 -4.90
N PHE A 298 20.53 -14.15 -3.70
CA PHE A 298 21.37 -13.01 -3.34
C PHE A 298 21.63 -12.95 -1.82
N ASN A 299 22.69 -12.27 -1.39
CA ASN A 299 23.04 -12.07 0.02
C ASN A 299 22.76 -10.61 0.43
N TYR A 300 21.54 -10.36 0.90
CA TYR A 300 21.09 -9.04 1.38
C TYR A 300 20.25 -9.21 2.65
N HIS A 301 20.16 -8.18 3.48
CA HIS A 301 19.33 -8.19 4.68
C HIS A 301 17.84 -8.33 4.35
N GLN A 302 17.19 -9.36 4.89
CA GLN A 302 15.78 -9.65 4.63
C GLN A 302 14.87 -8.86 5.58
N LEU A 303 13.67 -8.53 5.08
CA LEU A 303 12.60 -7.91 5.88
C LEU A 303 11.87 -8.98 6.71
N GLU A 304 11.26 -8.58 7.82
CA GLU A 304 10.47 -9.49 8.65
C GLU A 304 9.00 -9.47 8.22
N GLN A 305 8.59 -10.50 7.49
CA GLN A 305 7.23 -10.60 6.96
C GLN A 305 6.21 -10.78 8.08
N LEU A 306 5.14 -10.00 8.05
CA LEU A 306 3.97 -10.17 8.91
C LEU A 306 3.07 -11.27 8.34
N LYS A 307 2.72 -12.26 9.18
CA LYS A 307 1.79 -13.31 8.76
C LYS A 307 0.37 -12.78 8.71
N ILE A 308 -0.53 -13.52 8.06
CA ILE A 308 -1.96 -13.14 7.96
C ILE A 308 -2.55 -12.73 9.33
N ASN A 309 -2.28 -13.46 10.40
CA ASN A 309 -2.81 -13.14 11.74
C ASN A 309 -2.10 -11.97 12.44
N ASP A 310 -0.92 -11.57 11.95
CA ASP A 310 -0.22 -10.36 12.40
C ASP A 310 -0.71 -9.14 11.63
N VAL A 311 -1.30 -9.33 10.43
CA VAL A 311 -1.82 -8.25 9.57
C VAL A 311 -3.30 -8.02 9.75
N LEU A 312 -4.11 -9.08 9.73
CA LEU A 312 -5.56 -9.06 9.80
C LEU A 312 -6.06 -9.57 11.15
N MET A 313 -7.06 -8.89 11.71
CA MET A 313 -7.75 -9.33 12.92
C MET A 313 -8.47 -10.68 12.68
N PRO A 314 -8.63 -11.53 13.71
CA PRO A 314 -9.44 -12.74 13.62
C PRO A 314 -10.86 -12.44 13.12
N GLY A 315 -11.28 -13.09 12.04
CA GLY A 315 -12.59 -12.84 11.40
C GLY A 315 -12.65 -11.57 10.54
N GLY A 316 -11.53 -10.87 10.34
CA GLY A 316 -11.43 -9.67 9.53
C GLY A 316 -11.59 -9.89 8.03
N TYR A 317 -11.56 -11.14 7.56
CA TYR A 317 -11.78 -11.50 6.16
C TYR A 317 -12.57 -12.81 6.03
N HIS A 318 -13.21 -13.04 4.88
CA HIS A 318 -13.88 -14.31 4.60
C HIS A 318 -12.91 -15.31 3.96
N GLN A 319 -13.17 -16.61 4.14
CA GLN A 319 -12.36 -17.67 3.52
C GLN A 319 -12.32 -17.59 1.98
N THR A 320 -13.34 -17.01 1.34
CA THR A 320 -13.35 -16.75 -0.10
C THR A 320 -12.33 -15.70 -0.54
N GLN A 321 -11.73 -14.98 0.40
CA GLN A 321 -10.75 -13.90 0.17
C GLN A 321 -9.33 -14.34 0.62
N ASP A 322 -9.06 -15.64 0.67
CA ASP A 322 -7.80 -16.18 1.19
C ASP A 322 -6.60 -15.77 0.31
N GLN A 323 -6.79 -15.61 -0.99
CA GLN A 323 -5.74 -15.15 -1.89
C GLN A 323 -5.38 -13.69 -1.64
N GLU A 324 -6.37 -12.82 -1.45
CA GLU A 324 -6.19 -11.40 -1.12
C GLU A 324 -5.57 -11.23 0.26
N ALA A 325 -5.94 -12.08 1.23
CA ALA A 325 -5.32 -12.08 2.56
C ALA A 325 -3.83 -12.51 2.50
N ARG A 326 -3.50 -13.53 1.69
CA ARG A 326 -2.11 -13.93 1.42
C ARG A 326 -1.34 -12.83 0.68
N ALA A 327 -1.97 -12.18 -0.28
CA ALA A 327 -1.39 -11.05 -1.01
C ALA A 327 -1.08 -9.88 -0.08
N LEU A 328 -2.01 -9.52 0.81
CA LEU A 328 -1.80 -8.47 1.79
C LEU A 328 -0.64 -8.83 2.73
N SER A 329 -0.63 -10.05 3.26
CA SER A 329 0.48 -10.55 4.09
C SER A 329 1.82 -10.59 3.33
N PHE A 330 1.83 -10.82 2.03
CA PHE A 330 3.03 -10.74 1.20
C PHE A 330 3.58 -9.31 1.08
N LEU A 331 2.71 -8.30 1.12
CA LEU A 331 3.08 -6.88 1.05
C LEU A 331 3.32 -6.25 2.43
N SER A 332 3.16 -6.99 3.53
CA SER A 332 3.23 -6.46 4.90
C SER A 332 4.47 -6.96 5.64
N PHE A 333 5.31 -6.04 6.10
CA PHE A 333 6.51 -6.32 6.89
C PHE A 333 6.51 -5.45 8.15
N SER A 334 7.24 -5.88 9.18
CA SER A 334 7.34 -5.11 10.43
C SER A 334 8.01 -3.75 10.23
N GLU A 335 8.87 -3.62 9.20
CA GLU A 335 9.54 -2.37 8.85
C GLU A 335 8.72 -1.40 7.99
N LYS A 336 7.82 -1.93 7.16
CA LYS A 336 7.05 -1.17 6.15
C LYS A 336 6.02 -2.05 5.46
N PHE A 337 5.02 -1.42 4.84
CA PHE A 337 4.26 -2.08 3.79
C PHE A 337 4.94 -1.80 2.44
N LEU A 338 4.58 -2.60 1.45
CA LEU A 338 5.02 -2.42 0.07
C LEU A 338 3.83 -1.96 -0.77
N ALA A 339 4.08 -1.02 -1.67
CA ALA A 339 3.04 -0.43 -2.51
C ALA A 339 2.38 -1.47 -3.44
N GLY A 340 3.13 -2.48 -3.87
CA GLY A 340 2.58 -3.66 -4.51
C GLY A 340 3.61 -4.70 -4.89
N SER A 341 3.25 -5.54 -5.87
CA SER A 341 4.06 -6.66 -6.37
C SER A 341 5.30 -6.19 -7.16
N TRP A 342 5.88 -7.03 -8.03
CA TRP A 342 7.28 -6.93 -8.49
C TRP A 342 7.68 -5.53 -8.97
N ARG A 343 6.77 -4.77 -9.59
CA ARG A 343 7.01 -3.40 -10.08
C ARG A 343 7.26 -2.39 -8.96
N PHE A 344 6.68 -2.61 -7.78
CA PHE A 344 6.66 -1.70 -6.64
C PHE A 344 6.88 -2.43 -5.30
N LEU A 345 7.80 -3.41 -5.24
CA LEU A 345 8.22 -4.09 -3.99
C LEU A 345 9.05 -3.18 -3.07
N THR A 346 8.64 -1.93 -2.92
CA THR A 346 9.25 -0.94 -2.03
C THR A 346 8.16 -0.09 -1.37
N TYR A 347 8.59 0.75 -0.44
CA TYR A 347 7.73 1.65 0.31
C TYR A 347 7.23 2.80 -0.56
N PHE A 348 5.91 3.02 -0.54
CA PHE A 348 5.30 4.28 -0.98
C PHE A 348 4.40 4.82 0.13
N GLY A 349 4.83 5.88 0.82
CA GLY A 349 4.16 6.33 2.04
C GLY A 349 2.72 6.79 1.84
N ARG A 350 2.42 7.37 0.66
CA ARG A 350 1.06 7.75 0.26
C ARG A 350 0.16 6.52 0.16
N ASP A 351 0.59 5.52 -0.59
CA ASP A 351 -0.18 4.32 -0.90
C ASP A 351 -0.40 3.50 0.38
N ASP A 352 0.63 3.39 1.22
CA ASP A 352 0.55 2.76 2.54
C ASP A 352 -0.51 3.44 3.42
N MET A 353 -0.52 4.77 3.49
CA MET A 353 -1.46 5.50 4.34
C MET A 353 -2.90 5.46 3.79
N ILE A 354 -3.09 5.63 2.48
CA ILE A 354 -4.42 5.50 1.84
C ILE A 354 -4.99 4.10 2.09
N SER A 355 -4.18 3.07 1.83
CA SER A 355 -4.59 1.68 2.02
C SER A 355 -4.93 1.39 3.48
N THR A 356 -4.12 1.89 4.42
CA THR A 356 -4.35 1.70 5.86
C THR A 356 -5.63 2.39 6.32
N LEU A 357 -5.93 3.60 5.83
CA LEU A 357 -7.18 4.31 6.14
C LEU A 357 -8.42 3.52 5.68
N LEU A 358 -8.33 2.80 4.57
CA LEU A 358 -9.43 2.00 4.02
C LEU A 358 -9.50 0.58 4.63
N LEU A 359 -8.36 -0.01 4.96
CA LEU A 359 -8.25 -1.35 5.57
C LEU A 359 -8.37 -1.34 7.10
N GLN A 360 -8.31 -0.18 7.76
CA GLN A 360 -8.29 -0.04 9.21
C GLN A 360 -9.29 -0.95 9.95
N PRO A 361 -10.55 -1.14 9.50
CA PRO A 361 -11.52 -1.98 10.21
C PRO A 361 -11.15 -3.46 10.33
N VAL A 362 -10.20 -3.95 9.53
CA VAL A 362 -9.79 -5.37 9.51
C VAL A 362 -8.31 -5.56 9.88
N LEU A 363 -7.52 -4.48 9.96
CA LEU A 363 -6.10 -4.55 10.31
C LEU A 363 -5.88 -4.72 11.81
N THR A 364 -4.79 -5.40 12.17
CA THR A 364 -4.30 -5.39 13.55
C THR A 364 -3.66 -4.03 13.88
N ASN A 365 -3.55 -3.73 15.17
CA ASN A 365 -2.79 -2.57 15.64
C ASN A 365 -1.33 -2.59 15.19
N SER A 366 -0.69 -3.77 15.21
CA SER A 366 0.72 -3.91 14.81
C SER A 366 0.93 -3.58 13.33
N ALA A 367 -0.01 -3.97 12.46
CA ALA A 367 0.01 -3.63 11.05
C ALA A 367 -0.11 -2.12 10.80
N ILE A 368 -1.06 -1.46 11.48
CA ILE A 368 -1.25 -0.01 11.39
C ILE A 368 0.02 0.73 11.87
N GLU A 369 0.64 0.25 12.94
CA GLU A 369 1.85 0.85 13.49
C GLU A 369 3.11 0.59 12.67
N ALA A 370 3.21 -0.53 11.96
CA ALA A 370 4.27 -0.75 10.99
C ALA A 370 4.20 0.32 9.88
N VAL A 371 3.00 0.64 9.39
CA VAL A 371 2.79 1.73 8.42
C VAL A 371 3.14 3.09 9.03
N LEU A 372 2.57 3.45 10.19
CA LEU A 372 2.87 4.73 10.84
C LEU A 372 4.37 4.90 11.11
N GLY A 373 5.02 3.88 11.67
CA GLY A 373 6.45 3.87 11.93
C GLY A 373 7.28 4.06 10.67
N SER A 374 6.92 3.37 9.58
CA SER A 374 7.63 3.47 8.30
C SER A 374 7.58 4.88 7.70
N VAL A 375 6.46 5.61 7.87
CA VAL A 375 6.29 7.01 7.44
C VAL A 375 7.07 7.94 8.35
N LEU A 376 6.89 7.82 9.67
CA LEU A 376 7.54 8.68 10.66
C LEU A 376 9.07 8.62 10.55
N GLU A 377 9.64 7.43 10.39
CA GLU A 377 11.07 7.19 10.24
C GLU A 377 11.68 7.89 9.02
N ARG A 378 10.87 8.14 7.98
CA ARG A 378 11.30 8.70 6.69
C ARG A 378 10.95 10.17 6.49
N ILE A 379 10.42 10.84 7.51
CA ILE A 379 10.24 12.30 7.47
C ILE A 379 11.61 12.99 7.38
N ASN A 380 11.71 13.98 6.50
CA ASN A 380 12.88 14.84 6.40
C ASN A 380 12.98 15.72 7.64
N ARG A 381 14.00 15.48 8.48
CA ARG A 381 14.24 16.25 9.71
C ARG A 381 14.43 17.76 9.53
N THR A 382 14.67 18.24 8.31
CA THR A 382 14.99 19.65 8.05
C THR A 382 13.73 20.47 7.79
N ASP A 383 12.85 19.99 6.90
CA ASP A 383 11.67 20.74 6.47
C ASP A 383 10.34 20.14 6.95
N GLY A 384 10.33 18.87 7.35
CA GLY A 384 9.15 18.13 7.78
C GLY A 384 8.43 17.36 6.66
N SER A 385 8.98 17.28 5.44
CA SER A 385 8.35 16.52 4.35
C SER A 385 8.37 15.02 4.59
N ALA A 386 7.26 14.35 4.31
CA ALA A 386 7.14 12.91 4.30
C ALA A 386 7.64 12.31 2.98
N CYS A 387 8.27 11.14 3.07
CA CYS A 387 8.89 10.44 1.96
C CYS A 387 7.83 9.76 1.09
N HIS A 388 7.76 10.11 -0.19
CA HIS A 388 6.87 9.49 -1.15
C HIS A 388 7.30 8.07 -1.50
N GLU A 389 8.49 7.91 -2.08
CA GLU A 389 9.07 6.62 -2.51
C GLU A 389 10.42 6.44 -1.82
N GLU A 390 10.66 5.24 -1.27
CA GLU A 390 12.00 4.83 -0.83
C GLU A 390 12.79 4.23 -1.99
N ILE A 391 13.94 4.85 -2.27
CA ILE A 391 14.95 4.32 -3.18
C ILE A 391 16.03 3.62 -2.34
N ILE A 392 16.21 2.32 -2.55
CA ILE A 392 17.06 1.46 -1.72
C ILE A 392 17.93 0.52 -2.58
N GLY A 393 18.93 -0.11 -1.98
CA GLY A 393 19.74 -1.16 -2.58
C GLY A 393 20.66 -0.64 -3.69
N ASP A 394 20.82 -1.45 -4.75
CA ASP A 394 21.74 -1.17 -5.85
C ASP A 394 21.43 0.16 -6.55
N TYR A 395 20.14 0.50 -6.68
CA TYR A 395 19.71 1.75 -7.34
C TYR A 395 20.01 2.98 -6.47
N ALA A 396 19.85 2.89 -5.15
CA ALA A 396 20.25 3.97 -4.25
C ALA A 396 21.76 4.24 -4.33
N THR A 397 22.56 3.17 -4.37
CA THR A 397 24.02 3.26 -4.52
C THR A 397 24.39 3.89 -5.86
N PHE A 398 23.72 3.50 -6.95
CA PHE A 398 23.89 4.12 -8.26
C PHE A 398 23.61 5.63 -8.24
N LEU A 399 22.46 6.06 -7.67
CA LEU A 399 22.14 7.48 -7.61
C LEU A 399 23.10 8.26 -6.70
N ASN A 400 23.54 7.67 -5.58
CA ASN A 400 24.59 8.25 -4.74
C ASN A 400 25.88 8.49 -5.53
N MET A 401 26.35 7.48 -6.27
CA MET A 401 27.54 7.60 -7.11
C MET A 401 27.37 8.64 -8.22
N ALA A 402 26.19 8.72 -8.86
CA ALA A 402 25.90 9.71 -9.89
C ALA A 402 25.97 11.15 -9.36
N ASP A 403 25.62 11.36 -8.09
CA ASP A 403 25.75 12.65 -7.40
C ASP A 403 27.14 12.89 -6.77
N GLY A 404 28.11 11.99 -7.02
CA GLY A 404 29.46 12.06 -6.44
C GLY A 404 29.52 11.72 -4.94
N ILE A 405 28.49 11.07 -4.40
CA ILE A 405 28.39 10.66 -2.99
C ILE A 405 28.78 9.19 -2.89
N SER A 406 29.86 8.88 -2.17
CA SER A 406 30.25 7.50 -1.87
C SER A 406 29.40 6.93 -0.73
N SER A 407 28.21 6.42 -1.05
CA SER A 407 27.25 5.91 -0.06
C SER A 407 26.30 4.87 -0.65
N THR A 408 25.90 3.90 0.17
CA THR A 408 24.87 2.89 -0.13
C THR A 408 23.55 3.17 0.59
N GLU A 409 23.46 4.31 1.29
CA GLU A 409 22.29 4.69 2.09
C GLU A 409 21.06 4.88 1.20
N ALA A 410 19.90 4.49 1.74
CA ALA A 410 18.62 4.72 1.11
C ALA A 410 18.34 6.22 0.91
N ARG A 411 17.56 6.53 -0.12
CA ARG A 411 17.07 7.88 -0.42
C ARG A 411 15.56 7.91 -0.36
N CYS A 412 15.03 9.10 -0.13
CA CYS A 412 13.62 9.37 -0.16
C CYS A 412 13.32 10.40 -1.25
N ASP A 413 12.30 10.10 -2.05
CA ASP A 413 11.67 11.12 -2.88
C ASP A 413 10.73 11.97 -2.02
N TYR A 414 10.94 13.28 -2.04
CA TYR A 414 10.11 14.25 -1.31
C TYR A 414 9.34 15.17 -2.28
N SER A 415 9.24 14.80 -3.57
CA SER A 415 8.61 15.62 -4.61
C SER A 415 7.10 15.78 -4.41
N MET A 416 6.42 14.73 -3.92
CA MET A 416 4.97 14.72 -3.73
C MET A 416 4.55 15.61 -2.57
N ILE A 417 3.53 16.43 -2.79
CA ILE A 417 3.02 17.42 -1.83
C ILE A 417 1.82 16.90 -1.04
N ASP A 418 1.11 15.89 -1.54
CA ASP A 418 -0.11 15.36 -0.93
C ASP A 418 0.18 14.51 0.32
N ILE A 419 1.30 13.77 0.29
CA ILE A 419 1.68 12.79 1.31
C ILE A 419 1.75 13.38 2.73
N ASP A 420 2.23 14.63 2.87
CA ASP A 420 2.38 15.29 4.16
C ASP A 420 1.04 15.33 4.93
N TYR A 421 -0.06 15.52 4.20
CA TYR A 421 -1.38 15.70 4.76
C TYR A 421 -2.06 14.39 5.17
N PHE A 422 -1.66 13.25 4.59
CA PHE A 422 -2.22 11.95 4.96
C PHE A 422 -1.81 11.50 6.37
N LEU A 423 -0.60 11.86 6.83
CA LEU A 423 -0.11 11.39 8.12
C LEU A 423 -0.95 11.88 9.31
N PRO A 424 -1.25 13.20 9.45
CA PRO A 424 -2.17 13.63 10.50
C PRO A 424 -3.55 12.97 10.40
N ILE A 425 -4.06 12.73 9.19
CA ILE A 425 -5.37 12.09 8.98
C ILE A 425 -5.36 10.65 9.51
N LEU A 426 -4.33 9.86 9.16
CA LEU A 426 -4.19 8.49 9.65
C LEU A 426 -3.96 8.45 11.16
N MET A 427 -3.11 9.33 11.70
CA MET A 427 -2.89 9.43 13.14
C MET A 427 -4.17 9.82 13.90
N HIS A 428 -4.99 10.70 13.34
CA HIS A 428 -6.28 11.04 13.92
C HIS A 428 -7.23 9.82 13.92
N ALA A 429 -7.39 9.15 12.77
CA ALA A 429 -8.22 7.96 12.65
C ALA A 429 -7.79 6.83 13.59
N TYR A 430 -6.49 6.67 13.83
CA TYR A 430 -5.99 5.60 14.69
C TYR A 430 -5.96 5.97 16.18
N PHE A 431 -5.44 7.13 16.55
CA PHE A 431 -5.21 7.47 17.96
C PHE A 431 -6.38 8.20 18.62
N VAL A 432 -7.21 8.91 17.86
CA VAL A 432 -8.34 9.67 18.41
C VAL A 432 -9.65 8.90 18.25
N GLU A 433 -9.87 8.28 17.10
CA GLU A 433 -11.14 7.59 16.80
C GLU A 433 -11.18 6.12 17.23
N SER A 434 -10.03 5.52 17.57
CA SER A 434 -9.94 4.13 18.07
C SER A 434 -9.40 4.05 19.49
N ASP A 435 -10.14 3.38 20.37
CA ASP A 435 -9.75 3.12 21.77
C ASP A 435 -8.44 2.35 21.87
N ALA A 436 -8.22 1.38 20.98
CA ALA A 436 -7.01 0.55 20.99
C ALA A 436 -5.76 1.35 20.59
N GLY A 437 -5.89 2.29 19.66
CA GLY A 437 -4.79 3.18 19.29
C GLY A 437 -4.50 4.20 20.38
N HIS A 438 -5.53 4.73 21.05
CA HIS A 438 -5.41 5.79 22.06
C HIS A 438 -4.29 5.57 23.09
N GLU A 439 -4.17 4.36 23.63
CA GLU A 439 -3.19 4.02 24.67
C GLU A 439 -1.76 3.82 24.14
N ARG A 440 -1.58 3.71 22.81
CA ARG A 440 -0.33 3.33 22.16
C ARG A 440 0.50 4.50 21.62
N LEU A 441 -0.14 5.66 21.43
CA LEU A 441 0.49 6.86 20.86
C LEU A 441 1.84 7.21 21.50
N GLU A 442 1.88 7.28 22.84
CA GLU A 442 3.06 7.77 23.56
C GLU A 442 4.27 6.86 23.35
N ASN A 443 4.08 5.55 23.47
CA ASN A 443 5.14 4.58 23.22
C ASN A 443 5.60 4.61 21.76
N LEU A 444 4.68 4.75 20.80
CA LEU A 444 5.04 4.83 19.39
C LEU A 444 5.90 6.06 19.11
N LEU A 445 5.50 7.25 19.59
CA LEU A 445 6.21 8.50 19.32
C LEU A 445 7.56 8.61 20.05
N LEU A 446 7.75 7.90 21.16
CA LEU A 446 9.05 7.81 21.86
C LEU A 446 10.07 6.92 21.14
N THR A 447 9.67 6.22 20.08
CA THR A 447 10.58 5.39 19.28
C THR A 447 11.70 6.25 18.70
N SER A 448 12.96 5.83 18.92
CA SER A 448 14.12 6.51 18.35
C SER A 448 14.17 6.33 16.84
N ALA A 449 14.39 7.43 16.13
CA ALA A 449 14.55 7.45 14.69
C ALA A 449 16.00 7.19 14.27
N GLY A 450 16.20 6.91 12.98
CA GLY A 450 17.53 6.75 12.37
C GLY A 450 17.95 5.31 12.10
N ARG A 451 17.00 4.35 12.13
CA ARG A 451 17.19 2.96 11.69
C ARG A 451 17.23 2.86 10.16
N VAL A 452 16.43 3.64 9.45
CA VAL A 452 16.38 3.63 7.97
C VAL A 452 17.03 4.89 7.41
N VAL A 453 16.61 6.06 7.86
CA VAL A 453 17.20 7.33 7.44
C VAL A 453 18.24 7.71 8.48
N VAL A 454 19.49 7.28 8.30
CA VAL A 454 20.60 7.51 9.26
C VAL A 454 20.70 8.97 9.71
N LYS A 455 20.37 9.92 8.82
CA LYS A 455 20.32 11.34 9.14
C LYS A 455 19.35 11.68 10.27
N ASN A 456 18.35 10.86 10.58
CA ASN A 456 17.37 11.10 11.65
C ASN A 456 17.84 10.60 13.04
N GLN A 457 19.05 10.05 13.15
CA GLN A 457 19.63 9.66 14.45
C GLN A 457 19.63 10.83 15.46
N GLY A 458 19.29 10.49 16.70
CA GLY A 458 19.17 11.44 17.81
C GLY A 458 17.82 12.16 17.91
N LEU A 459 16.88 11.84 17.02
CA LEU A 459 15.48 12.26 17.10
C LEU A 459 14.58 11.09 17.46
N THR A 460 13.36 11.39 17.87
CA THR A 460 12.25 10.45 17.99
C THR A 460 11.26 10.59 16.84
N TRP A 461 10.38 9.61 16.65
CA TRP A 461 9.26 9.75 15.73
C TRP A 461 8.32 10.90 16.12
N GLY A 462 8.19 11.23 17.41
CA GLY A 462 7.47 12.42 17.89
C GLY A 462 8.08 13.74 17.42
N ASP A 463 9.41 13.86 17.44
CA ASP A 463 10.12 15.06 16.97
C ASP A 463 9.90 15.27 15.46
N LEU A 464 9.98 14.18 14.68
CA LEU A 464 9.75 14.19 13.24
C LEU A 464 8.29 14.56 12.91
N PHE A 465 7.32 13.97 13.62
CA PHE A 465 5.91 14.33 13.46
C PHE A 465 5.66 15.81 13.78
N THR A 466 6.23 16.33 14.87
CA THR A 466 6.11 17.74 15.25
C THR A 466 6.69 18.66 14.17
N THR A 467 7.80 18.26 13.54
CA THR A 467 8.41 19.00 12.43
C THR A 467 7.46 19.06 11.22
N LEU A 468 6.80 17.95 10.87
CA LEU A 468 5.79 17.89 9.81
C LEU A 468 4.56 18.75 10.13
N VAL A 469 4.05 18.72 11.37
CA VAL A 469 2.94 19.57 11.80
C VAL A 469 3.28 21.05 11.65
N ASN A 470 4.48 21.46 12.08
CA ASN A 470 4.96 22.83 11.92
C ASN A 470 5.07 23.24 10.45
N LYS A 471 5.47 22.33 9.56
CA LYS A 471 5.47 22.55 8.10
C LYS A 471 4.05 22.84 7.59
N ILE A 472 3.09 21.97 7.89
CA ILE A 472 1.70 22.11 7.44
C ILE A 472 1.11 23.43 7.93
N MET A 473 1.30 23.78 9.21
CA MET A 473 0.80 25.02 9.77
C MET A 473 1.42 26.26 9.10
N ARG A 474 2.71 26.21 8.75
CA ARG A 474 3.40 27.29 8.04
C ARG A 474 2.89 27.46 6.60
N GLU A 475 2.79 26.37 5.85
CA GLU A 475 2.42 26.41 4.43
C GLU A 475 0.97 26.81 4.20
N THR A 476 0.10 26.52 5.16
CA THR A 476 -1.34 26.81 5.06
C THR A 476 -1.73 28.19 5.59
N ALA A 477 -0.81 28.91 6.25
CA ALA A 477 -1.09 30.18 6.92
C ALA A 477 -1.43 31.33 5.96
N SER A 478 -0.77 31.42 4.80
CA SER A 478 -1.00 32.53 3.87
C SER A 478 -2.42 32.56 3.33
N PHE A 479 -3.04 31.40 3.11
CA PHE A 479 -4.42 31.30 2.64
C PHE A 479 -5.44 31.72 3.71
N THR A 480 -5.07 31.66 4.99
CA THR A 480 -5.98 31.94 6.12
C THR A 480 -5.80 33.34 6.69
N ALA A 481 -4.76 34.06 6.25
CA ALA A 481 -4.57 35.46 6.55
C ALA A 481 -5.76 36.32 6.05
N PRO A 482 -5.98 37.52 6.63
CA PRO A 482 -6.94 38.48 6.10
C PRO A 482 -6.69 38.76 4.61
N GLU A 483 -7.72 38.62 3.78
CA GLU A 483 -7.64 38.73 2.31
C GLU A 483 -6.68 37.71 1.64
N GLY A 484 -6.34 36.64 2.37
CA GLY A 484 -5.42 35.59 1.93
C GLY A 484 -6.07 34.52 1.06
N GLN A 485 -7.41 34.47 0.99
CA GLN A 485 -8.17 33.47 0.23
C GLN A 485 -8.11 33.76 -1.27
N LYS A 486 -6.90 33.64 -1.85
CA LYS A 486 -6.56 33.95 -3.23
C LYS A 486 -5.82 32.77 -3.86
N ARG A 487 -5.85 32.68 -5.18
CA ARG A 487 -5.27 31.57 -5.96
C ARG A 487 -3.77 31.41 -5.67
N GLU A 488 -3.04 32.50 -5.47
CA GLU A 488 -1.59 32.50 -5.26
C GLU A 488 -1.17 31.87 -3.92
N ASN A 489 -2.11 31.78 -2.97
CA ASN A 489 -1.89 31.20 -1.65
C ASN A 489 -2.38 29.75 -1.55
N LEU A 490 -2.89 29.16 -2.64
CA LEU A 490 -3.20 27.73 -2.70
C LEU A 490 -1.89 26.91 -2.75
N ILE A 491 -1.97 25.66 -2.27
CA ILE A 491 -0.86 24.72 -2.36
C ILE A 491 -0.68 24.31 -3.81
N LYS A 492 0.57 24.40 -4.28
CA LYS A 492 0.98 24.11 -5.66
C LYS A 492 2.08 23.05 -5.69
N LEU A 493 2.20 22.37 -6.83
CA LEU A 493 3.33 21.49 -7.10
C LEU A 493 4.65 22.25 -6.95
N ARG A 494 5.67 21.57 -6.43
CA ARG A 494 7.01 22.14 -6.22
C ARG A 494 7.58 22.64 -7.55
N ASP A 495 8.27 23.78 -7.52
CA ASP A 495 8.93 24.33 -8.71
C ASP A 495 9.91 23.30 -9.29
N GLY A 496 9.87 23.12 -10.62
CA GLY A 496 10.72 22.15 -11.33
C GLY A 496 10.24 20.70 -11.31
N TYR A 497 9.13 20.39 -10.63
CA TYR A 497 8.49 19.07 -10.64
C TYR A 497 7.16 19.12 -11.36
N ASP A 498 6.92 18.20 -12.31
CA ASP A 498 5.66 18.10 -13.08
C ASP A 498 4.67 17.08 -12.50
N THR A 499 5.08 16.39 -11.44
CA THR A 499 4.25 15.50 -10.63
C THR A 499 4.25 15.99 -9.18
N GLY A 500 3.26 15.58 -8.40
CA GLY A 500 3.26 15.88 -6.97
C GLY A 500 2.05 15.42 -6.17
N VAL A 501 1.15 14.65 -6.77
CA VAL A 501 -0.05 14.10 -6.12
C VAL A 501 -0.23 12.64 -6.52
N TRP A 502 -1.31 12.01 -6.03
CA TRP A 502 -1.60 10.60 -6.28
C TRP A 502 -1.58 10.18 -7.75
N ARG A 503 -1.91 11.12 -8.64
CA ARG A 503 -1.91 10.95 -10.09
C ARG A 503 -0.50 10.86 -10.71
N ASP A 504 0.58 10.98 -9.92
CA ASP A 504 2.00 10.61 -10.18
C ASP A 504 2.50 10.48 -11.64
N SER A 505 2.01 11.35 -12.49
CA SER A 505 2.23 11.35 -13.93
C SER A 505 2.23 12.78 -14.42
N ILE A 506 3.15 13.09 -15.32
CA ILE A 506 3.34 14.41 -15.93
C ILE A 506 2.03 14.93 -16.52
N TYR A 507 1.21 14.03 -17.08
CA TYR A 507 -0.05 14.37 -17.74
C TYR A 507 -1.28 14.17 -16.85
N GLY A 508 -1.14 13.56 -15.67
CA GLY A 508 -2.29 13.19 -14.83
C GLY A 508 -3.13 14.38 -14.36
N LEU A 509 -2.52 15.57 -14.27
CA LEU A 509 -3.19 16.84 -13.96
C LEU A 509 -3.41 17.73 -15.19
N GLY A 510 -3.17 17.25 -16.41
CA GLY A 510 -3.25 18.07 -17.63
C GLY A 510 -2.31 19.28 -17.60
N GLY A 511 -1.12 19.10 -17.02
CA GLY A 511 -0.16 20.18 -16.78
C GLY A 511 -0.52 21.13 -15.62
N GLY A 512 -1.62 20.87 -14.91
CA GLY A 512 -2.07 21.67 -13.77
C GLY A 512 -1.05 21.73 -12.63
N ARG A 513 -0.84 22.93 -12.08
CA ARG A 513 0.10 23.18 -10.98
C ARG A 513 -0.55 23.27 -9.62
N ILE A 514 -1.87 23.50 -9.55
CA ILE A 514 -2.62 23.63 -8.29
C ILE A 514 -3.67 22.53 -8.24
N PRO A 515 -3.41 21.41 -7.56
CA PRO A 515 -4.27 20.23 -7.63
C PRO A 515 -5.51 20.34 -6.71
N PHE A 516 -6.63 19.79 -7.17
CA PHE A 516 -7.93 19.84 -6.49
C PHE A 516 -7.93 19.09 -5.16
N ASP A 517 -7.51 17.83 -5.17
CA ASP A 517 -7.52 16.92 -4.02
C ASP A 517 -6.77 17.49 -2.81
N VAL A 518 -5.58 18.04 -3.01
CA VAL A 518 -4.76 18.64 -1.95
C VAL A 518 -5.48 19.83 -1.32
N ASN A 519 -5.91 20.79 -2.15
CA ASN A 519 -6.43 22.07 -1.67
C ASN A 519 -7.86 21.98 -1.12
N VAL A 520 -8.67 21.08 -1.68
CA VAL A 520 -10.10 20.98 -1.38
C VAL A 520 -10.39 19.86 -0.37
N ALA A 521 -9.52 18.87 -0.24
CA ALA A 521 -9.73 17.74 0.68
C ALA A 521 -8.61 17.58 1.71
N LEU A 522 -7.36 17.38 1.27
CA LEU A 522 -6.31 16.90 2.16
C LEU A 522 -5.82 17.97 3.14
N VAL A 523 -5.57 19.20 2.68
CA VAL A 523 -5.15 20.33 3.54
C VAL A 523 -6.15 20.58 4.68
N PRO A 524 -7.45 20.85 4.41
CA PRO A 524 -8.41 21.05 5.49
C PRO A 524 -8.57 19.81 6.38
N ALA A 525 -8.50 18.59 5.83
CA ALA A 525 -8.62 17.37 6.63
C ALA A 525 -7.44 17.20 7.59
N ALA A 526 -6.21 17.41 7.11
CA ALA A 526 -5.02 17.38 7.94
C ALA A 526 -5.05 18.45 9.04
N LEU A 527 -5.51 19.67 8.73
CA LEU A 527 -5.66 20.74 9.74
C LEU A 527 -6.70 20.37 10.82
N ARG A 528 -7.85 19.78 10.44
CA ARG A 528 -8.80 19.24 11.42
C ARG A 528 -8.16 18.15 12.28
N SER A 529 -7.42 17.24 11.66
CA SER A 529 -6.74 16.15 12.35
C SER A 529 -5.68 16.66 13.33
N ILE A 530 -4.87 17.66 12.95
CA ILE A 530 -3.93 18.35 13.83
C ILE A 530 -4.66 18.97 15.01
N ALA A 531 -5.77 19.68 14.75
CA ALA A 531 -6.56 20.30 15.81
C ALA A 531 -7.05 19.27 16.85
N ARG A 532 -7.56 18.11 16.39
CA ARG A 532 -8.05 17.01 17.25
C ARG A 532 -6.93 16.28 17.97
N LEU A 533 -5.81 16.03 17.31
CA LEU A 533 -4.61 15.44 17.93
C LEU A 533 -4.06 16.36 19.02
N ALA A 534 -3.93 17.66 18.75
CA ALA A 534 -3.51 18.65 19.73
C ALA A 534 -4.50 18.76 20.89
N GLN A 535 -5.81 18.78 20.62
CA GLN A 535 -6.83 18.81 21.66
C GLN A 535 -6.76 17.58 22.60
N ARG A 536 -6.50 16.39 22.04
CA ARG A 536 -6.54 15.13 22.78
C ARG A 536 -5.21 14.81 23.48
N PHE A 537 -4.09 15.12 22.84
CA PHE A 537 -2.75 14.66 23.22
C PHE A 537 -1.71 15.78 23.28
N GLY A 538 -2.12 17.03 23.09
CA GLY A 538 -1.22 18.16 22.89
C GLY A 538 -0.15 18.32 23.96
N HIS A 539 -0.53 18.21 25.24
CA HIS A 539 0.40 18.24 26.37
C HIS A 539 1.50 17.17 26.32
N LYS A 540 1.32 16.09 25.55
CA LYS A 540 2.29 15.01 25.38
C LYS A 540 3.16 15.17 24.13
N ILE A 541 2.60 15.74 23.06
CA ILE A 541 3.26 15.80 21.73
C ILE A 541 3.86 17.18 21.46
N PHE A 542 3.09 18.25 21.72
CA PHE A 542 3.36 19.58 21.19
C PHE A 542 3.85 20.59 22.24
N GLY A 543 4.06 20.14 23.49
CA GLY A 543 4.51 21.01 24.58
C GLY A 543 3.42 21.94 25.11
N ASP A 544 3.82 23.07 25.68
CA ASP A 544 2.91 23.97 26.42
C ASP A 544 1.94 24.76 25.52
N ASP A 545 2.32 25.06 24.26
CA ASP A 545 1.53 25.87 23.31
C ASP A 545 0.48 25.05 22.53
N TRP A 546 0.12 23.86 23.03
CA TRP A 546 -0.74 22.93 22.31
C TRP A 546 -2.17 23.43 22.11
N ASP A 547 -2.68 24.26 23.03
CA ASP A 547 -4.03 24.80 22.99
C ASP A 547 -4.18 25.90 21.91
N GLU A 548 -3.14 26.73 21.77
CA GLU A 548 -3.00 27.67 20.66
C GLU A 548 -2.92 26.94 19.33
N LEU A 549 -2.06 25.91 19.21
CA LEU A 549 -1.96 25.09 18.01
C LEU A 549 -3.31 24.48 17.62
N SER A 550 -4.02 23.87 18.59
CA SER A 550 -5.33 23.26 18.36
C SER A 550 -6.34 24.29 17.83
N SER A 551 -6.43 25.45 18.49
CA SER A 551 -7.35 26.52 18.12
C SER A 551 -7.00 27.15 16.77
N LEU A 552 -5.71 27.31 16.47
CA LEU A 552 -5.24 27.86 15.20
C LEU A 552 -5.49 26.90 14.03
N ALA A 553 -5.18 25.61 14.20
CA ALA A 553 -5.43 24.58 13.20
C ALA A 553 -6.92 24.43 12.88
N GLU A 554 -7.79 24.49 13.89
CA GLU A 554 -9.25 24.45 13.69
C GLU A 554 -9.76 25.66 12.88
N ARG A 555 -9.23 26.87 13.15
CA ARG A 555 -9.56 28.07 12.36
C ARG A 555 -9.05 27.94 10.92
N TYR A 556 -7.83 27.47 10.73
CA TYR A 556 -7.27 27.28 9.40
C TYR A 556 -8.11 26.29 8.60
N ALA A 557 -8.43 25.13 9.19
CA ALA A 557 -9.27 24.12 8.56
C ALA A 557 -10.61 24.72 8.08
N GLN A 558 -11.29 25.51 8.93
CA GLN A 558 -12.55 26.14 8.57
C GLN A 558 -12.40 27.07 7.35
N VAL A 559 -11.37 27.92 7.31
CA VAL A 559 -11.15 28.84 6.18
C VAL A 559 -10.84 28.07 4.89
N TRP A 560 -10.00 27.04 4.96
CA TRP A 560 -9.72 26.19 3.79
C TRP A 560 -11.01 25.50 3.29
N GLU A 561 -11.79 24.88 4.18
CA GLU A 561 -13.08 24.24 3.81
C GLU A 561 -14.07 25.19 3.14
N ASP A 562 -14.13 26.43 3.64
CA ASP A 562 -15.10 27.46 3.25
C ASP A 562 -14.69 28.28 2.03
N HIS A 563 -13.47 28.20 1.54
CA HIS A 563 -13.02 29.09 0.46
C HIS A 563 -12.34 28.39 -0.72
N THR A 564 -11.83 27.16 -0.59
CA THR A 564 -11.06 26.53 -1.68
C THR A 564 -11.93 25.95 -2.79
N LEU A 565 -13.08 25.38 -2.45
CA LEU A 565 -13.92 24.62 -3.39
C LEU A 565 -14.34 25.42 -4.64
N GLU A 566 -14.68 26.70 -4.47
CA GLU A 566 -15.20 27.53 -5.58
C GLU A 566 -14.12 27.87 -6.62
N PHE A 567 -12.82 27.80 -6.28
CA PHE A 567 -11.74 28.06 -7.25
C PHE A 567 -11.72 27.03 -8.38
N PHE A 568 -12.23 25.83 -8.14
CA PHE A 568 -12.21 24.70 -9.06
C PHE A 568 -13.56 24.47 -9.74
N ARG A 569 -14.57 25.26 -9.40
CA ARG A 569 -15.93 25.02 -9.87
C ARG A 569 -16.07 25.32 -11.36
N VAL A 570 -16.67 24.38 -12.08
CA VAL A 570 -17.01 24.49 -13.49
C VAL A 570 -18.53 24.35 -13.64
N ASP A 571 -19.17 25.38 -14.18
CA ASP A 571 -20.59 25.36 -14.54
C ASP A 571 -20.74 25.50 -16.06
N ILE A 572 -21.52 24.61 -16.67
CA ILE A 572 -21.74 24.57 -18.12
C ILE A 572 -23.24 24.62 -18.40
N PRO A 573 -23.72 25.60 -19.19
CA PRO A 573 -25.12 25.64 -19.60
C PRO A 573 -25.55 24.38 -20.35
N VAL A 574 -26.76 23.90 -20.10
CA VAL A 574 -27.32 22.64 -20.66
C VAL A 574 -27.02 22.43 -22.15
N LYS A 575 -27.26 23.45 -22.99
CA LYS A 575 -27.03 23.36 -24.45
C LYS A 575 -25.56 23.22 -24.83
N VAL A 576 -24.67 23.89 -24.08
CA VAL A 576 -23.23 23.81 -24.31
C VAL A 576 -22.72 22.45 -23.86
N ALA A 577 -23.23 21.92 -22.74
CA ALA A 577 -22.90 20.60 -22.25
C ALA A 577 -23.30 19.51 -23.26
N GLN A 578 -24.54 19.57 -23.77
CA GLN A 578 -25.03 18.67 -24.83
C GLN A 578 -24.13 18.71 -26.08
N GLN A 579 -23.81 19.91 -26.57
CA GLN A 579 -22.95 20.08 -27.73
C GLN A 579 -21.56 19.49 -27.50
N ARG A 580 -20.93 19.74 -26.34
CA ARG A 580 -19.59 19.22 -26.03
C ARG A 580 -19.55 17.70 -25.97
N LEU A 581 -20.60 17.06 -25.46
CA LEU A 581 -20.74 15.60 -25.49
C LEU A 581 -20.85 15.06 -26.92
N ASP A 582 -21.69 15.68 -27.75
CA ASP A 582 -21.86 15.28 -29.15
C ASP A 582 -20.56 15.46 -29.95
N ASP A 583 -19.81 16.53 -29.67
CA ASP A 583 -18.52 16.80 -30.29
C ASP A 583 -17.44 15.83 -29.79
N PHE A 584 -17.41 15.49 -28.50
CA PHE A 584 -16.51 14.47 -27.95
C PHE A 584 -16.75 13.10 -28.61
N ALA A 585 -18.00 12.62 -28.63
CA ALA A 585 -18.32 11.32 -29.23
C ALA A 585 -18.04 11.27 -30.73
N ARG A 586 -18.14 12.40 -31.45
CA ARG A 586 -17.83 12.48 -32.88
C ARG A 586 -16.32 12.54 -33.18
N SER A 587 -15.53 13.09 -32.25
CA SER A 587 -14.11 13.41 -32.46
C SER A 587 -13.15 12.44 -31.76
N SER A 588 -13.64 11.63 -30.82
CA SER A 588 -12.84 10.65 -30.10
C SER A 588 -12.35 9.55 -31.03
N ASP A 589 -11.08 9.17 -30.87
CA ASP A 589 -10.42 8.09 -31.60
C ASP A 589 -10.45 6.75 -30.84
N PHE A 590 -10.80 6.76 -29.56
CA PHE A 590 -10.91 5.57 -28.71
C PHE A 590 -12.35 5.25 -28.25
N TYR A 591 -13.32 6.09 -28.62
CA TYR A 591 -14.74 5.92 -28.25
C TYR A 591 -15.67 6.25 -29.42
N ASP A 592 -16.42 5.26 -29.89
CA ASP A 592 -17.43 5.39 -30.95
C ASP A 592 -18.87 5.08 -30.46
N GLY A 593 -19.09 5.16 -29.13
CA GLY A 593 -20.39 4.99 -28.50
C GLY A 593 -21.28 6.25 -28.49
N PRO A 594 -22.47 6.17 -27.89
CA PRO A 594 -23.40 7.31 -27.78
C PRO A 594 -22.87 8.45 -26.91
N SER A 595 -23.15 9.70 -27.29
CA SER A 595 -22.76 10.88 -26.50
C SER A 595 -23.50 11.02 -25.16
N HIS A 596 -24.69 10.42 -25.06
CA HIS A 596 -25.61 10.56 -23.93
C HIS A 596 -26.04 12.00 -23.64
N SER A 597 -26.00 12.89 -24.65
CA SER A 597 -26.39 14.30 -24.51
C SER A 597 -27.87 14.46 -24.16
N GLU A 598 -28.72 13.50 -24.54
CA GLU A 598 -30.13 13.45 -24.20
C GLU A 598 -30.41 13.32 -22.69
N LEU A 599 -29.42 12.85 -21.91
CA LEU A 599 -29.52 12.70 -20.44
C LEU A 599 -29.14 13.97 -19.69
N VAL A 600 -28.78 15.04 -20.40
CA VAL A 600 -28.41 16.35 -19.83
C VAL A 600 -29.60 17.28 -19.97
N ASP A 601 -30.39 17.42 -18.90
CA ASP A 601 -31.65 18.18 -18.84
C ASP A 601 -31.54 19.49 -18.03
N ALA A 602 -30.38 19.73 -17.43
CA ALA A 602 -30.06 20.92 -16.64
C ALA A 602 -28.58 21.31 -16.82
N ASP A 603 -28.21 22.47 -16.30
CA ASP A 603 -26.82 22.93 -16.28
C ASP A 603 -25.94 21.91 -15.53
N ILE A 604 -24.75 21.66 -16.08
CA ILE A 604 -23.79 20.72 -15.52
C ILE A 604 -22.83 21.49 -14.61
N SER A 605 -22.72 21.03 -13.37
CA SER A 605 -21.76 21.55 -12.39
C SER A 605 -20.83 20.42 -11.95
N TYR A 606 -19.52 20.66 -12.00
CA TYR A 606 -18.48 19.75 -11.52
C TYR A 606 -17.23 20.56 -11.11
N TYR A 607 -16.17 19.86 -10.69
CA TYR A 607 -14.93 20.51 -10.25
C TYR A 607 -13.76 20.05 -11.12
N ALA A 608 -12.95 21.03 -11.57
CA ALA A 608 -11.73 20.82 -12.32
C ALA A 608 -10.71 20.00 -11.51
N VAL A 609 -9.88 19.21 -12.19
CA VAL A 609 -8.85 18.38 -11.53
C VAL A 609 -7.68 19.22 -11.00
N ALA A 610 -7.42 20.36 -11.65
CA ALA A 610 -6.38 21.31 -11.27
C ALA A 610 -6.63 22.72 -11.83
N LEU A 611 -5.92 23.71 -11.29
CA LEU A 611 -5.77 25.06 -11.86
C LEU A 611 -4.36 25.22 -12.44
N ASP A 612 -4.18 26.28 -13.23
CA ASP A 612 -2.88 26.65 -13.82
C ASP A 612 -2.31 25.50 -14.67
N GLY A 613 -3.06 25.12 -15.69
CA GLY A 613 -2.76 24.03 -16.62
C GLY A 613 -1.78 24.42 -17.73
N SER A 614 -1.40 23.43 -18.53
CA SER A 614 -0.53 23.64 -19.70
C SER A 614 -1.14 24.65 -20.68
N ASN A 615 -0.28 25.26 -21.50
CA ASN A 615 -0.69 26.16 -22.60
C ASN A 615 -1.58 27.35 -22.17
N GLY A 616 -1.45 27.80 -20.91
CA GLY A 616 -2.18 28.94 -20.38
C GLY A 616 -3.62 28.63 -19.99
N LEU A 617 -3.97 27.35 -19.77
CA LEU A 617 -5.28 26.96 -19.27
C LEU A 617 -5.46 27.41 -17.81
N ASP A 618 -6.38 28.34 -17.56
CA ASP A 618 -6.71 28.77 -16.20
C ASP A 618 -7.20 27.63 -15.30
N MET A 619 -7.92 26.68 -15.88
CA MET A 619 -8.47 25.49 -15.22
C MET A 619 -8.34 24.27 -16.13
N VAL A 620 -7.93 23.16 -15.55
CA VAL A 620 -7.95 21.84 -16.20
C VAL A 620 -9.33 21.22 -15.93
N SER A 621 -10.32 21.65 -16.71
CA SER A 621 -11.75 21.35 -16.51
C SER A 621 -12.10 19.91 -16.93
N ILE A 622 -11.61 18.95 -16.14
CA ILE A 622 -11.85 17.51 -16.28
C ILE A 622 -12.77 17.07 -15.15
N MET A 623 -13.89 16.42 -15.48
CA MET A 623 -14.73 15.76 -14.47
C MET A 623 -13.98 14.51 -13.98
N ASN A 624 -13.85 14.32 -12.66
CA ASN A 624 -12.90 13.35 -12.13
C ASN A 624 -13.37 12.73 -10.80
N THR A 625 -12.75 11.61 -10.43
CA THR A 625 -13.06 10.87 -9.20
C THR A 625 -12.35 11.40 -7.96
N ASP A 626 -11.42 12.37 -8.06
CA ASP A 626 -10.74 13.00 -6.91
C ASP A 626 -11.75 13.67 -5.96
N ALA A 627 -12.97 13.89 -6.47
CA ALA A 627 -14.12 14.25 -5.68
C ALA A 627 -14.36 13.33 -4.47
N CYS A 628 -13.91 12.06 -4.54
CA CYS A 628 -13.97 11.09 -3.45
C CYS A 628 -13.18 11.56 -2.22
N CYS A 629 -12.02 12.20 -2.39
CA CYS A 629 -11.17 12.62 -1.28
C CYS A 629 -11.92 13.59 -0.35
N ARG A 630 -12.69 14.54 -0.91
CA ARG A 630 -13.45 15.51 -0.11
C ARG A 630 -14.55 14.84 0.70
N ILE A 631 -15.35 13.94 0.09
CA ILE A 631 -16.44 13.26 0.81
C ILE A 631 -15.93 12.18 1.78
N PHE A 632 -14.75 11.64 1.55
CA PHE A 632 -14.16 10.62 2.41
C PHE A 632 -13.46 11.23 3.64
N PHE A 633 -12.70 12.33 3.46
CA PHE A 633 -11.90 12.91 4.55
C PHE A 633 -12.58 14.04 5.33
N LEU A 634 -13.61 14.69 4.78
CA LEU A 634 -14.23 15.86 5.41
C LEU A 634 -15.69 15.66 5.80
N ASN A 635 -16.03 16.23 6.94
CA ASN A 635 -17.41 16.46 7.36
C ASN A 635 -17.78 17.92 7.12
N GLY A 636 -17.97 18.31 5.86
CA GLY A 636 -18.22 19.70 5.46
C GLY A 636 -19.28 20.40 6.33
N THR A 637 -18.96 21.61 6.78
CA THR A 637 -19.76 22.39 7.73
C THR A 637 -20.65 23.42 7.04
N ASN A 638 -20.21 23.96 5.89
CA ASN A 638 -21.00 24.83 5.03
C ASN A 638 -22.11 24.06 4.30
N GLN A 639 -23.32 24.10 4.85
CA GLN A 639 -24.41 23.23 4.41
C GLN A 639 -24.85 23.43 2.95
N PRO A 640 -25.06 24.67 2.43
CA PRO A 640 -25.41 24.84 1.02
C PRO A 640 -24.36 24.28 0.06
N ARG A 641 -23.08 24.52 0.34
CA ARG A 641 -21.98 24.02 -0.51
C ARG A 641 -21.83 22.51 -0.41
N LEU A 642 -21.96 21.93 0.79
CA LEU A 642 -21.97 20.48 0.97
C LEU A 642 -23.10 19.83 0.14
N THR A 643 -24.31 20.37 0.22
CA THR A 643 -25.46 19.87 -0.54
C THR A 643 -25.21 19.96 -2.05
N HIS A 644 -24.71 21.10 -2.55
CA HIS A 644 -24.37 21.28 -3.97
C HIS A 644 -23.29 20.28 -4.42
N TYR A 645 -22.21 20.17 -3.66
CA TYR A 645 -21.10 19.27 -3.93
C TYR A 645 -21.55 17.81 -4.02
N LEU A 646 -22.30 17.33 -3.01
CA LEU A 646 -22.82 15.96 -2.98
C LEU A 646 -23.74 15.66 -4.16
N ASN A 647 -24.59 16.62 -4.54
CA ASN A 647 -25.47 16.46 -5.68
C ASN A 647 -24.68 16.38 -7.00
N ALA A 648 -23.71 17.28 -7.21
CA ALA A 648 -22.84 17.28 -8.39
C ALA A 648 -22.05 15.97 -8.51
N THR A 649 -21.42 15.52 -7.42
CA THR A 649 -20.70 14.23 -7.36
C THR A 649 -21.65 13.06 -7.63
N ALA A 650 -22.83 13.02 -7.01
CA ALA A 650 -23.80 11.95 -7.25
C ALA A 650 -24.25 11.89 -8.72
N LEU A 651 -24.56 13.02 -9.33
CA LEU A 651 -24.98 13.10 -10.74
C LEU A 651 -23.84 12.69 -11.69
N SER A 652 -22.59 13.00 -11.36
CA SER A 652 -21.43 12.53 -12.14
C SER A 652 -21.29 11.00 -12.14
N ILE A 653 -21.72 10.32 -11.06
CA ILE A 653 -21.69 8.85 -10.95
C ILE A 653 -22.90 8.20 -11.62
N ILE A 654 -24.09 8.80 -11.50
CA ILE A 654 -25.32 8.23 -12.06
C ILE A 654 -25.28 8.22 -13.60
N ARG A 655 -24.78 9.30 -14.21
CA ARG A 655 -24.73 9.43 -15.67
C ARG A 655 -23.67 8.51 -16.28
N PRO A 656 -23.99 7.83 -17.40
CA PRO A 656 -23.01 7.02 -18.12
C PRO A 656 -21.94 7.91 -18.77
N PHE A 657 -20.72 7.40 -18.92
CA PHE A 657 -19.68 8.01 -19.74
C PHE A 657 -20.13 8.07 -21.22
N PRO A 658 -19.98 9.22 -21.92
CA PRO A 658 -19.24 10.43 -21.51
C PRO A 658 -20.06 11.51 -20.78
N ALA A 659 -21.38 11.34 -20.58
CA ALA A 659 -22.20 12.31 -19.83
C ALA A 659 -21.90 12.35 -18.31
N GLY A 660 -21.22 11.33 -17.78
CA GLY A 660 -20.72 11.21 -16.41
C GLY A 660 -19.45 10.36 -16.34
N LEU A 661 -19.20 9.72 -15.20
CA LEU A 661 -18.00 8.91 -14.95
C LEU A 661 -18.25 7.41 -15.11
N ARG A 662 -19.51 6.96 -15.19
CA ARG A 662 -19.83 5.53 -15.09
C ARG A 662 -19.73 4.80 -16.43
N THR A 663 -18.98 3.72 -16.46
CA THR A 663 -19.07 2.65 -17.46
C THR A 663 -19.60 1.39 -16.79
N PRO A 664 -20.06 0.36 -17.52
CA PRO A 664 -20.40 -0.94 -16.93
C PRO A 664 -19.24 -1.66 -16.21
N LEU A 665 -17.99 -1.21 -16.42
CA LEU A 665 -16.78 -1.79 -15.85
C LEU A 665 -16.29 -1.04 -14.59
N GLY A 666 -16.94 0.08 -14.23
CA GLY A 666 -16.54 0.95 -13.13
C GLY A 666 -16.54 2.44 -13.49
N LEU A 667 -16.03 3.26 -12.57
CA LEU A 667 -15.91 4.71 -12.77
C LEU A 667 -14.58 5.05 -13.45
N VAL A 668 -14.64 5.81 -14.55
CA VAL A 668 -13.43 6.40 -15.13
C VAL A 668 -12.88 7.50 -14.21
N VAL A 669 -11.57 7.56 -14.00
CA VAL A 669 -10.95 8.50 -13.06
C VAL A 669 -10.89 9.94 -13.58
N ALA A 670 -10.97 10.11 -14.90
CA ALA A 670 -11.04 11.39 -15.58
C ALA A 670 -11.95 11.29 -16.81
N ASN A 671 -12.76 12.32 -17.02
CA ASN A 671 -13.63 12.49 -18.17
C ASN A 671 -13.42 13.89 -18.77
N PRO A 672 -12.77 13.99 -19.94
CA PRO A 672 -12.49 15.27 -20.59
C PRO A 672 -13.65 15.80 -21.44
N ALA A 673 -14.74 15.04 -21.63
CA ALA A 673 -15.78 15.33 -22.63
C ALA A 673 -16.45 16.70 -22.45
N TYR A 674 -16.55 17.18 -21.21
CA TYR A 674 -17.11 18.51 -20.91
C TYR A 674 -16.12 19.66 -21.02
N SER A 675 -14.82 19.42 -21.25
CA SER A 675 -13.80 20.47 -21.23
C SER A 675 -13.99 21.49 -22.37
N GLY A 676 -14.38 21.01 -23.55
CA GLY A 676 -14.36 21.80 -24.79
C GLY A 676 -12.94 22.15 -25.27
N VAL A 677 -11.90 21.52 -24.71
CA VAL A 677 -10.50 21.74 -25.06
C VAL A 677 -9.96 20.48 -25.73
N GLN A 678 -9.60 20.58 -27.01
CA GLN A 678 -9.20 19.42 -27.81
C GLN A 678 -7.94 18.72 -27.26
N GLU A 679 -6.97 19.47 -26.76
CA GLU A 679 -5.75 18.91 -26.17
C GLU A 679 -6.05 18.03 -24.95
N LEU A 680 -7.01 18.43 -24.10
CA LEU A 680 -7.42 17.62 -22.96
C LEU A 680 -8.09 16.31 -23.39
N ASN A 681 -8.89 16.33 -24.47
CA ASN A 681 -9.47 15.10 -25.03
C ASN A 681 -8.40 14.15 -25.59
N GLN A 682 -7.31 14.70 -26.17
CA GLN A 682 -6.21 13.92 -26.75
C GLN A 682 -5.27 13.32 -25.71
N ASN A 683 -5.16 13.94 -24.53
CA ASN A 683 -4.24 13.50 -23.48
C ASN A 683 -4.92 12.62 -22.41
N PHE A 684 -6.23 12.77 -22.19
CA PHE A 684 -7.01 11.96 -21.24
C PHE A 684 -7.80 10.88 -22.00
N THR A 685 -7.08 9.91 -22.58
CA THR A 685 -7.66 8.77 -23.31
C THR A 685 -7.86 7.55 -22.40
N ASN A 686 -8.46 6.48 -22.93
CA ASN A 686 -8.52 5.18 -22.25
C ASN A 686 -7.16 4.45 -22.21
N SER A 687 -6.11 4.94 -22.87
CA SER A 687 -4.75 4.39 -22.76
C SER A 687 -3.83 5.24 -21.88
N ALA A 688 -4.27 6.42 -21.43
CA ALA A 688 -3.51 7.25 -20.52
C ALA A 688 -3.68 6.75 -19.06
N TYR A 689 -2.56 6.58 -18.34
CA TYR A 689 -2.51 6.00 -16.98
C TYR A 689 -3.45 6.67 -15.96
N HIS A 690 -3.74 7.97 -16.14
CA HIS A 690 -4.71 8.73 -15.34
C HIS A 690 -5.82 9.38 -16.18
N GLY A 691 -6.06 8.82 -17.38
CA GLY A 691 -7.08 9.23 -18.34
C GLY A 691 -8.46 8.65 -18.04
N THR A 692 -9.18 8.23 -19.09
CA THR A 692 -10.50 7.60 -18.94
C THR A 692 -10.40 6.11 -18.55
N VAL A 693 -9.47 5.79 -17.65
CA VAL A 693 -9.22 4.45 -17.10
C VAL A 693 -9.90 4.27 -15.75
N ILE A 694 -9.94 3.05 -15.23
CA ILE A 694 -10.63 2.73 -13.97
C ILE A 694 -9.59 2.28 -12.95
N TRP A 695 -9.62 2.90 -11.77
CA TRP A 695 -8.72 2.59 -10.65
C TRP A 695 -9.50 2.00 -9.49
N SER A 696 -9.01 0.88 -8.95
CA SER A 696 -9.66 0.15 -7.85
C SER A 696 -9.91 1.06 -6.63
N TRP A 697 -8.87 1.76 -6.16
CA TRP A 697 -8.92 2.54 -4.93
C TRP A 697 -9.84 3.76 -5.04
N GLN A 698 -9.96 4.37 -6.23
CA GLN A 698 -10.87 5.50 -6.46
C GLN A 698 -12.33 5.06 -6.34
N GLN A 699 -12.67 3.85 -6.80
CA GLN A 699 -14.00 3.27 -6.59
C GLN A 699 -14.27 3.03 -5.10
N VAL A 700 -13.30 2.48 -4.38
CA VAL A 700 -13.39 2.22 -2.94
C VAL A 700 -13.56 3.53 -2.15
N GLY A 701 -12.70 4.52 -2.43
CA GLY A 701 -12.74 5.83 -1.81
C GLY A 701 -14.06 6.55 -2.08
N MET A 702 -14.59 6.46 -3.29
CA MET A 702 -15.91 7.00 -3.63
C MET A 702 -17.03 6.30 -2.87
N ALA A 703 -17.04 4.96 -2.83
CA ALA A 703 -18.05 4.17 -2.14
C ALA A 703 -18.06 4.47 -0.62
N LYS A 704 -16.88 4.44 0.03
CA LYS A 704 -16.74 4.77 1.45
C LYS A 704 -17.03 6.23 1.75
N GLY A 705 -16.68 7.13 0.84
CA GLY A 705 -17.02 8.54 0.95
C GLY A 705 -18.54 8.77 0.93
N LEU A 706 -19.26 8.17 -0.03
CA LEU A 706 -20.72 8.27 -0.10
C LEU A 706 -21.39 7.64 1.11
N GLU A 707 -20.94 6.46 1.53
CA GLU A 707 -21.42 5.78 2.75
C GLU A 707 -21.26 6.67 3.98
N ARG A 708 -20.05 7.18 4.21
CA ARG A 708 -19.76 8.10 5.33
C ARG A 708 -20.71 9.29 5.34
N GLN A 709 -20.98 9.89 4.19
CA GLN A 709 -21.88 11.05 4.12
C GLN A 709 -23.33 10.65 4.39
N LEU A 710 -23.82 9.53 3.84
CA LEU A 710 -25.16 9.00 4.11
C LEU A 710 -25.35 8.63 5.58
N ASP A 711 -24.35 8.04 6.23
CA ASP A 711 -24.39 7.69 7.65
C ASP A 711 -24.58 8.91 8.55
N ARG A 712 -24.05 10.09 8.16
CA ARG A 712 -24.28 11.36 8.87
C ARG A 712 -25.76 11.75 8.92
N CYS A 713 -26.60 11.22 8.03
CA CYS A 713 -28.04 11.47 8.06
C CYS A 713 -28.74 10.87 9.30
N ASN A 714 -28.09 9.92 9.99
CA ASN A 714 -28.55 9.33 11.25
C ASN A 714 -27.95 9.98 12.50
N SER A 715 -27.11 11.02 12.33
CA SER A 715 -26.45 11.71 13.46
C SER A 715 -27.30 12.81 14.08
N LEU A 716 -26.96 13.22 15.32
CA LEU A 716 -27.61 14.36 16.01
C LEU A 716 -27.43 15.68 15.25
N HIS A 717 -26.32 15.84 14.52
CA HIS A 717 -26.00 17.00 13.69
C HIS A 717 -26.19 16.66 12.21
N ARG A 718 -27.42 16.25 11.87
CA ARG A 718 -27.81 15.79 10.54
C ARG A 718 -27.63 16.90 9.47
N PRO A 719 -26.81 16.67 8.41
CA PRO A 719 -26.57 17.64 7.35
C PRO A 719 -27.83 18.05 6.57
N SER A 720 -27.85 19.24 5.98
CA SER A 720 -29.01 19.76 5.25
C SER A 720 -29.40 18.93 4.04
N PHE A 721 -28.43 18.36 3.30
CA PHE A 721 -28.72 17.51 2.14
C PHE A 721 -29.58 16.29 2.49
N CYS A 722 -29.51 15.79 3.73
CA CYS A 722 -30.33 14.68 4.19
C CYS A 722 -31.83 15.03 4.33
N ASN A 723 -32.19 16.33 4.34
CA ASN A 723 -33.57 16.81 4.28
C ASN A 723 -34.01 17.13 2.84
N ASP A 724 -33.05 17.38 1.95
CA ASP A 724 -33.32 17.58 0.53
C ASP A 724 -33.56 16.22 -0.14
N LYS A 725 -34.82 15.88 -0.37
CA LYS A 725 -35.20 14.57 -0.92
C LYS A 725 -34.56 14.28 -2.26
N LEU A 726 -34.37 15.30 -3.11
CA LEU A 726 -33.76 15.11 -4.43
C LEU A 726 -32.29 14.75 -4.27
N VAL A 727 -31.54 15.56 -3.50
CA VAL A 727 -30.10 15.35 -3.30
C VAL A 727 -29.84 14.06 -2.53
N TYR A 728 -30.56 13.79 -1.45
CA TYR A 728 -30.44 12.55 -0.69
C TYR A 728 -30.66 11.32 -1.58
N ASN A 729 -31.71 11.33 -2.42
CA ASN A 729 -31.99 10.23 -3.33
C ASN A 729 -30.89 10.10 -4.40
N ASN A 730 -30.39 11.20 -4.96
CA ASN A 730 -29.28 11.15 -5.91
C ASN A 730 -28.02 10.53 -5.27
N VAL A 731 -27.65 10.95 -4.05
CA VAL A 731 -26.49 10.39 -3.33
C VAL A 731 -26.67 8.89 -3.07
N ARG A 732 -27.85 8.47 -2.61
CA ARG A 732 -28.15 7.05 -2.39
C ARG A 732 -28.16 6.25 -3.70
N THR A 733 -28.70 6.81 -4.79
CA THR A 733 -28.68 6.15 -6.11
C THR A 733 -27.25 6.02 -6.62
N ALA A 734 -26.43 7.06 -6.51
CA ALA A 734 -25.02 7.02 -6.89
C ALA A 734 -24.26 5.93 -6.12
N TYR A 735 -24.47 5.84 -4.80
CA TYR A 735 -23.89 4.79 -3.96
C TYR A 735 -24.27 3.38 -4.44
N ASN A 736 -25.56 3.16 -4.70
CA ASN A 736 -26.05 1.85 -5.11
C ASN A 736 -25.60 1.46 -6.52
N VAL A 737 -25.66 2.40 -7.46
CA VAL A 737 -25.19 2.16 -8.84
C VAL A 737 -23.69 1.87 -8.85
N LEU A 738 -22.89 2.58 -8.06
CA LEU A 738 -21.47 2.29 -7.92
C LEU A 738 -21.25 0.87 -7.39
N TRP A 739 -21.94 0.48 -6.32
CA TRP A 739 -21.84 -0.87 -5.78
C TRP A 739 -22.31 -1.95 -6.74
N ASP A 740 -23.39 -1.71 -7.49
CA ASP A 740 -23.84 -2.65 -8.52
C ASP A 740 -22.75 -2.86 -9.59
N ASN A 741 -21.96 -1.83 -9.92
CA ASN A 741 -20.83 -1.94 -10.85
C ASN A 741 -19.63 -2.66 -10.22
N ILE A 742 -19.28 -2.33 -8.98
CA ILE A 742 -18.20 -3.02 -8.24
C ILE A 742 -18.52 -4.51 -8.11
N GLU A 743 -19.74 -4.86 -7.71
CA GLU A 743 -20.18 -6.26 -7.52
C GLU A 743 -20.24 -7.02 -8.86
N ALA A 744 -20.58 -6.35 -9.97
CA ALA A 744 -20.57 -6.96 -11.30
C ALA A 744 -19.16 -7.24 -11.85
N ASN A 745 -18.13 -6.58 -11.32
CA ASN A 745 -16.75 -6.64 -11.80
C ASN A 745 -15.77 -7.20 -10.76
N GLN A 746 -16.25 -8.07 -9.85
CA GLN A 746 -15.47 -8.61 -8.73
C GLN A 746 -14.15 -9.26 -9.14
N GLU A 747 -14.09 -9.85 -10.34
CA GLU A 747 -12.89 -10.53 -10.86
C GLU A 747 -11.71 -9.58 -11.15
N TYR A 748 -11.95 -8.29 -11.36
CA TYR A 748 -10.93 -7.29 -11.70
C TYR A 748 -10.54 -6.39 -10.51
N LEU A 749 -11.19 -6.54 -9.35
CA LEU A 749 -11.03 -5.59 -8.23
C LEU A 749 -9.64 -5.65 -7.57
N SER A 750 -8.89 -6.75 -7.77
CA SER A 750 -7.51 -6.89 -7.31
C SER A 750 -6.51 -6.11 -8.16
N ASP A 751 -6.90 -5.70 -9.37
CA ASP A 751 -6.00 -5.03 -10.30
C ASP A 751 -5.75 -3.60 -9.84
N GLU A 752 -4.56 -3.07 -10.10
CA GLU A 752 -4.24 -1.67 -9.84
C GLU A 752 -5.15 -0.72 -10.64
N VAL A 753 -5.13 -0.93 -11.96
CA VAL A 753 -5.80 -0.11 -12.96
C VAL A 753 -6.15 -1.00 -14.14
N TRP A 754 -7.35 -0.81 -14.68
CA TRP A 754 -7.79 -1.44 -15.92
C TRP A 754 -8.42 -0.41 -16.84
N THR A 755 -8.55 -0.80 -18.10
CA THR A 755 -9.15 0.01 -19.13
C THR A 755 -10.22 -0.77 -19.87
N TRP A 756 -10.74 -0.18 -20.94
CA TRP A 756 -11.85 -0.68 -21.70
C TRP A 756 -11.67 -0.40 -23.19
N ILE A 757 -12.22 -1.29 -24.00
CA ILE A 757 -12.38 -1.10 -25.44
C ILE A 757 -13.88 -1.02 -25.71
N TYR A 758 -14.32 0.03 -26.38
CA TYR A 758 -15.70 0.10 -26.86
C TYR A 758 -15.77 -0.52 -28.26
N LYS A 759 -16.57 -1.58 -28.40
CA LYS A 759 -16.73 -2.30 -29.67
C LYS A 759 -18.08 -3.00 -29.70
N ASP A 760 -18.71 -3.04 -30.88
CA ASP A 760 -19.99 -3.70 -31.11
C ASP A 760 -21.12 -3.18 -30.18
N GLY A 761 -21.04 -1.90 -29.81
CA GLY A 761 -22.02 -1.23 -28.95
C GLY A 761 -21.86 -1.50 -27.45
N SER A 762 -20.76 -2.11 -27.00
CA SER A 762 -20.51 -2.41 -25.60
C SER A 762 -19.07 -2.14 -25.16
N TYR A 763 -18.89 -1.96 -23.85
CA TYR A 763 -17.57 -1.87 -23.20
C TYR A 763 -17.03 -3.27 -22.92
N HIS A 764 -15.77 -3.52 -23.26
CA HIS A 764 -15.04 -4.76 -22.99
C HIS A 764 -13.84 -4.44 -22.11
N HIS A 765 -13.62 -5.24 -21.06
CA HIS A 765 -12.46 -5.11 -20.19
C HIS A 765 -11.15 -5.27 -20.99
N ALA A 766 -10.12 -4.50 -20.65
CA ALA A 766 -8.79 -4.63 -21.21
C ALA A 766 -7.73 -4.25 -20.17
N ALA A 767 -6.59 -4.95 -20.19
CA ALA A 767 -5.40 -4.53 -19.47
C ALA A 767 -4.82 -3.25 -20.12
N LEU A 768 -4.30 -2.32 -19.31
CA LEU A 768 -3.74 -1.07 -19.85
C LEU A 768 -2.58 -1.31 -20.83
N SER A 769 -1.76 -2.32 -20.55
CA SER A 769 -0.64 -2.75 -21.38
C SER A 769 -1.04 -3.27 -22.77
N SER A 770 -2.30 -3.66 -22.94
CA SER A 770 -2.81 -4.17 -24.23
C SER A 770 -3.13 -3.05 -25.23
N LEU A 771 -3.25 -1.79 -24.77
CA LEU A 771 -3.51 -0.65 -25.63
C LEU A 771 -2.22 0.01 -26.12
N GLN A 772 -2.29 0.68 -27.26
CA GLN A 772 -1.20 1.54 -27.71
C GLN A 772 -1.01 2.69 -26.71
N PRO A 773 0.25 3.01 -26.35
CA PRO A 773 0.50 4.07 -25.40
C PRO A 773 0.01 5.41 -25.96
N PRO A 774 -0.40 6.36 -25.10
CA PRO A 774 -0.83 7.67 -25.55
C PRO A 774 0.36 8.44 -26.18
N PRO A 775 0.09 9.48 -27.00
CA PRO A 775 1.14 10.30 -27.58
C PRO A 775 2.15 10.81 -26.53
N GLY A 776 3.45 10.69 -26.84
CA GLY A 776 4.52 11.11 -25.92
C GLY A 776 4.94 10.06 -24.89
N VAL A 777 4.31 8.88 -24.88
CA VAL A 777 4.72 7.73 -24.07
C VAL A 777 5.23 6.62 -25.01
N GLU A 778 6.45 6.13 -24.78
CA GLU A 778 7.11 5.20 -25.71
C GLU A 778 6.59 3.76 -25.63
N ARG A 779 6.14 3.31 -24.46
CA ARG A 779 5.67 1.94 -24.23
C ARG A 779 4.43 1.89 -23.34
N PRO A 780 3.53 0.91 -23.52
CA PRO A 780 2.40 0.70 -22.63
C PRO A 780 2.87 0.46 -21.19
N ALA A 781 2.13 1.01 -20.22
CA ALA A 781 2.34 0.70 -18.81
C ALA A 781 1.73 -0.67 -18.50
N GLU A 782 2.53 -1.57 -17.92
CA GLU A 782 2.03 -2.80 -17.29
C GLU A 782 1.26 -2.42 -16.02
N SER A 783 0.08 -2.99 -15.77
CA SER A 783 -0.59 -2.80 -14.48
C SER A 783 0.08 -3.69 -13.43
N ASN A 784 0.13 -3.27 -12.17
CA ASN A 784 0.61 -4.17 -11.13
C ASN A 784 -0.45 -5.24 -10.81
N VAL A 785 -0.07 -6.51 -10.90
CA VAL A 785 -0.98 -7.65 -10.67
C VAL A 785 -1.55 -7.68 -9.24
N ILE A 786 -0.80 -7.15 -8.27
CA ILE A 786 -1.26 -6.94 -6.90
C ILE A 786 -0.72 -5.61 -6.45
N GLN A 787 -1.62 -4.71 -6.07
CA GLN A 787 -1.29 -3.40 -5.55
C GLN A 787 -2.00 -3.20 -4.22
N LEU A 788 -1.32 -2.62 -3.24
CA LEU A 788 -1.77 -2.58 -1.85
C LEU A 788 -3.16 -1.96 -1.71
N TRP A 789 -3.40 -0.83 -2.38
CA TRP A 789 -4.70 -0.16 -2.34
C TRP A 789 -5.82 -0.90 -3.07
N SER A 790 -5.52 -1.87 -3.95
CA SER A 790 -6.53 -2.75 -4.58
C SER A 790 -7.03 -3.81 -3.60
N LEU A 791 -6.24 -4.15 -2.57
CA LEU A 791 -6.63 -5.12 -1.54
C LEU A 791 -7.61 -4.55 -0.51
N THR A 792 -7.98 -3.28 -0.62
CA THR A 792 -8.89 -2.58 0.32
C THR A 792 -10.32 -3.16 0.35
N PHE A 793 -10.73 -3.90 -0.68
CA PHE A 793 -11.99 -4.67 -0.70
C PHE A 793 -12.01 -5.84 0.30
N LEU A 794 -10.90 -6.18 0.95
CA LEU A 794 -10.91 -7.03 2.15
C LEU A 794 -11.77 -6.41 3.26
N ALA A 795 -11.69 -5.09 3.43
CA ALA A 795 -12.41 -4.35 4.46
C ALA A 795 -13.71 -3.71 3.93
N VAL A 796 -13.66 -3.17 2.71
CA VAL A 796 -14.75 -2.35 2.17
C VAL A 796 -15.79 -3.23 1.48
N LYS A 797 -17.02 -3.21 2.02
CA LYS A 797 -18.17 -3.95 1.54
C LYS A 797 -19.39 -3.04 1.47
N ARG A 798 -20.37 -3.38 0.63
CA ARG A 798 -21.63 -2.66 0.55
C ARG A 798 -22.36 -2.72 1.89
N ASN A 799 -22.60 -1.57 2.50
CA ASN A 799 -23.58 -1.42 3.56
C ASN A 799 -24.99 -1.76 3.02
N GLN A 800 -25.56 -2.86 3.52
CA GLN A 800 -26.86 -3.39 3.09
C GLN A 800 -28.04 -2.51 3.53
N GLU A 801 -27.87 -1.68 4.57
CA GLU A 801 -28.92 -0.78 5.05
C GLU A 801 -29.20 0.38 4.07
N LEU A 802 -28.22 0.70 3.21
CA LEU A 802 -28.31 1.75 2.20
C LEU A 802 -28.85 1.25 0.85
N ARG A 803 -29.04 -0.08 0.70
CA ARG A 803 -29.50 -0.72 -0.53
C ARG A 803 -30.86 -0.21 -1.00
#